data_AF-A0AAJ2J6E1-F1
#
_entry.id   AF-A0AAJ2J6E1-F1
#
_cell.length_a   1.000
_cell.length_b   1.000
_cell.length_c   1.000
_cell.angle_alpha   90.00
_cell.angle_beta   90.00
_cell.angle_gamma   90.00
#
_symmetry.space_group_name_H-M   'P 1'
#
loop_
_entity.id
_entity.type
_entity.pdbx_description
1 polymer ?
#
loop_
_entity_poly.entity_id
_entity_poly.type
_entity_poly.pdbx_seq_one_letter_code
_entity_poly.pdbx_strand_id
1 'polypeptide(L)'
;MGSVITSKKGLLKLVKGQINVEVDGSNQPAKDGEQLPKGAVLHIDENATYEITFDDGTKLSNEVAPNEPAVATNATDAAALDEIQALQDLIASGEDPTQNLPETAAGNTPGRDGNSGYVTLARSGSEVLATSGYSTTGQALTGTTANDPQLTIAADSPSALANDSNTTDEDSVATGNVLDNDNDVDSSLSVVSFEVGGTTYAAGTEVTLEGGTLVLNADGSYTFTPNENWNGQVPVITYTTNTGASATLTINISPVDDPSVLVNDSNTVDEDTAATGNVLDNDSDVDSTLSVVSFEVGGTTYTAGTEVTLEGGTLVLNADGSYTFTPNENWNGQVPVITYTTNTGASATLTINISPVDDASVLANDSNTVDEDTAATGNVLDNDSDVDSSLSVVSFEVGGTTYAAGTEVTLEGGTLVLNADGSYTFTPNENWNGQVPAITYTTNTGASATLTINVTPVADGGPSVTINTDTNNDGFISNEELAGNTEVNVTIGLDGTGANVGDTLTVNGVDYTLTQEDINNGFVNLNLPAPGEGETITVVATITDSAGNTSPEGSDSALLDTTAPTITVDAPDDTQDTTPTITGSTDAPPGSTITIVVTDSTGAEQTLTTTVNPDGTYSVDVTNPLAEGGYTAVATVTDPAGNTGEATDNGNVDNTAPNITVDVPDATNDTTPTITGTTDAPPGSTITIVVTDSTGTEQTLTTTVNPDGTYTVDVTNPVAEGPITATATVTDPAGNTGTATDDGNVDITAPNITVDAPDNTQDTTPTITGSSDATPGSTITIIVTDSTGAEQTLTTTVNEDGTYAVDVTTPLAEGDYTAVATVTDPAGNTGKATDNGNVDT
;
A
#
# COMPACT_ATOMS: atom_id res chain seq x y z
N MET A 1 -5.14 11.69 7.89
CA MET A 1 -4.20 10.58 7.61
C MET A 1 -3.20 11.01 6.55
N GLY A 2 -1.92 10.65 6.74
CA GLY A 2 -0.90 10.80 5.70
C GLY A 2 -0.43 9.41 5.25
N SER A 3 -0.21 9.23 3.95
CA SER A 3 0.31 7.97 3.40
C SER A 3 1.76 8.15 2.96
N VAL A 4 2.63 7.20 3.32
CA VAL A 4 4.07 7.24 3.01
C VAL A 4 4.48 5.94 2.32
N ILE A 5 5.09 6.04 1.14
CA ILE A 5 5.54 4.88 0.36
C ILE A 5 7.04 4.67 0.57
N THR A 6 7.48 3.46 0.90
CA THR A 6 8.90 3.15 1.08
C THR A 6 9.64 3.07 -0.26
N SER A 7 10.59 3.97 -0.50
CA SER A 7 11.41 3.94 -1.73
C SER A 7 12.47 2.82 -1.73
N LYS A 8 12.77 2.25 -0.56
CA LYS A 8 13.80 1.22 -0.29
C LYS A 8 13.32 0.31 0.85
N LYS A 9 14.02 -0.82 1.07
CA LYS A 9 13.83 -1.65 2.26
C LYS A 9 14.33 -0.95 3.52
N GLY A 10 13.65 -1.15 4.64
CA GLY A 10 14.04 -0.56 5.93
C GLY A 10 13.33 -1.19 7.12
N LEU A 11 13.83 -0.88 8.32
CA LEU A 11 13.28 -1.30 9.60
C LEU A 11 12.39 -0.18 10.17
N LEU A 12 11.13 -0.49 10.45
CA LEU A 12 10.19 0.41 11.10
C LEU A 12 10.36 0.36 12.63
N LYS A 13 10.37 1.53 13.25
CA LYS A 13 10.34 1.70 14.70
C LYS A 13 9.13 2.57 15.08
N LEU A 14 8.27 2.06 15.95
CA LEU A 14 7.09 2.79 16.43
C LEU A 14 7.43 3.52 17.73
N VAL A 15 7.17 4.83 17.77
CA VAL A 15 7.37 5.67 18.95
C VAL A 15 6.05 5.92 19.68
N LYS A 16 4.95 6.10 18.94
CA LYS A 16 3.59 6.24 19.49
C LYS A 16 2.50 6.05 18.42
N GLY A 17 1.28 5.69 18.82
CA GLY A 17 0.10 5.64 17.95
C GLY A 17 0.02 4.37 17.09
N GLN A 18 -0.98 4.33 16.19
CA GLN A 18 -1.22 3.21 15.28
C GLN A 18 -0.87 3.61 13.84
N ILE A 19 -0.30 2.66 13.11
CA ILE A 19 0.04 2.74 11.69
C ILE A 19 -0.36 1.41 11.09
N ASN A 20 -0.94 1.41 9.89
CA ASN A 20 -1.15 0.17 9.14
C ASN A 20 -0.23 0.15 7.92
N VAL A 21 0.33 -1.00 7.58
CA VAL A 21 1.18 -1.22 6.41
C VAL A 21 0.40 -2.01 5.38
N GLU A 22 0.41 -1.52 4.15
CA GLU A 22 -0.10 -2.19 2.97
C GLU A 22 1.06 -2.70 2.11
N VAL A 23 1.07 -4.01 1.88
CA VAL A 23 2.03 -4.70 1.01
C VAL A 23 1.23 -5.63 0.11
N ASP A 24 1.44 -5.54 -1.21
CA ASP A 24 0.78 -6.37 -2.23
C ASP A 24 -0.76 -6.42 -2.07
N GLY A 25 -1.38 -5.29 -1.68
CA GLY A 25 -2.83 -5.14 -1.46
C GLY A 25 -3.36 -5.63 -0.10
N SER A 26 -2.52 -6.21 0.76
CA SER A 26 -2.89 -6.62 2.12
C SER A 26 -2.53 -5.54 3.14
N ASN A 27 -3.53 -4.92 3.77
CA ASN A 27 -3.39 -3.86 4.78
C ASN A 27 -3.48 -4.41 6.22
N GLN A 28 -2.42 -4.29 7.03
CA GLN A 28 -2.36 -4.85 8.39
C GLN A 28 -1.67 -3.91 9.42
N PRO A 29 -1.95 -4.02 10.73
CA PRO A 29 -1.35 -3.16 11.75
C PRO A 29 0.17 -3.37 11.90
N ALA A 30 0.92 -2.27 11.82
CA ALA A 30 2.38 -2.23 11.90
C ALA A 30 2.92 -2.61 13.28
N LYS A 31 4.12 -3.21 13.32
CA LYS A 31 4.81 -3.60 14.55
C LYS A 31 6.16 -2.89 14.71
N ASP A 32 6.58 -2.69 15.96
CA ASP A 32 7.91 -2.17 16.27
C ASP A 32 8.99 -3.20 15.87
N GLY A 33 9.99 -2.77 15.10
CA GLY A 33 11.02 -3.63 14.53
C GLY A 33 10.59 -4.38 13.25
N GLU A 34 9.46 -4.04 12.64
CA GLU A 34 8.99 -4.68 11.40
C GLU A 34 9.86 -4.31 10.19
N GLN A 35 10.16 -5.28 9.32
CA GLN A 35 10.97 -5.06 8.13
C GLN A 35 10.08 -4.77 6.92
N LEU A 36 10.12 -3.52 6.46
CA LEU A 36 9.33 -3.03 5.34
C LEU A 36 10.03 -3.36 4.00
N PRO A 37 9.32 -3.95 3.02
CA PRO A 37 9.82 -4.07 1.65
C PRO A 37 9.87 -2.69 0.96
N LYS A 38 10.50 -2.62 -0.21
CA LYS A 38 10.39 -1.45 -1.10
C LYS A 38 8.99 -1.44 -1.73
N GLY A 39 8.30 -0.31 -1.68
CA GLY A 39 6.95 -0.14 -2.23
C GLY A 39 5.82 -0.33 -1.23
N ALA A 40 6.11 -0.60 0.05
CA ALA A 40 5.11 -0.68 1.10
C ALA A 40 4.48 0.70 1.36
N VAL A 41 3.15 0.76 1.49
CA VAL A 41 2.42 1.99 1.80
C VAL A 41 2.07 1.99 3.29
N LEU A 42 2.48 3.03 4.01
CA LEU A 42 2.16 3.21 5.43
C LEU A 42 1.03 4.22 5.56
N HIS A 43 -0.08 3.78 6.13
CA HIS A 43 -1.24 4.62 6.46
C HIS A 43 -1.09 5.09 7.91
N ILE A 44 -0.85 6.38 8.10
CA ILE A 44 -0.44 6.97 9.39
C ILE A 44 -1.60 7.77 10.00
N ASP A 45 -2.00 7.38 11.21
CA ASP A 45 -3.01 8.09 12.00
C ASP A 45 -2.49 9.45 12.50
N GLU A 46 -3.41 10.38 12.76
CA GLU A 46 -3.12 11.81 13.02
C GLU A 46 -2.25 12.08 14.27
N ASN A 47 -2.05 11.09 15.14
CA ASN A 47 -1.25 11.18 16.36
C ASN A 47 -0.13 10.12 16.43
N ALA A 48 0.19 9.44 15.33
CA ALA A 48 1.21 8.40 15.29
C ALA A 48 2.61 8.96 14.97
N THR A 49 3.63 8.48 15.69
CA THR A 49 5.03 8.85 15.48
C THR A 49 5.91 7.63 15.21
N TYR A 50 6.78 7.73 14.21
CA TYR A 50 7.63 6.64 13.71
C TYR A 50 9.03 7.10 13.31
N GLU A 51 9.96 6.15 13.28
CA GLU A 51 11.27 6.25 12.64
C GLU A 51 11.48 5.01 11.75
N ILE A 52 11.75 5.19 10.46
CA ILE A 52 12.22 4.13 9.55
C ILE A 52 13.72 4.31 9.38
N THR A 53 14.49 3.24 9.56
CA THR A 53 15.91 3.18 9.19
C THR A 53 16.07 2.28 7.96
N PHE A 54 16.46 2.85 6.82
CA PHE A 54 16.67 2.10 5.58
C PHE A 54 17.99 1.33 5.59
N ASP A 55 18.10 0.29 4.75
CA ASP A 55 19.28 -0.59 4.68
C ASP A 55 20.59 0.15 4.32
N ASP A 56 20.52 1.36 3.76
CA ASP A 56 21.67 2.23 3.46
C ASP A 56 22.05 3.20 4.61
N GLY A 57 21.39 3.08 5.76
CA GLY A 57 21.60 3.91 6.94
C GLY A 57 20.86 5.25 6.93
N THR A 58 20.12 5.59 5.86
CA THR A 58 19.25 6.77 5.85
C THR A 58 18.04 6.58 6.77
N LYS A 59 17.52 7.68 7.32
CA LYS A 59 16.38 7.68 8.24
C LYS A 59 15.24 8.57 7.76
N LEU A 60 14.01 8.15 8.02
CA LEU A 60 12.79 8.93 7.81
C LEU A 60 11.95 8.87 9.08
N SER A 61 11.64 10.02 9.67
CA SER A 61 10.77 10.12 10.85
C SER A 61 9.85 11.32 10.74
N ASN A 62 8.73 11.28 11.47
CA ASN A 62 7.85 12.43 11.68
C ASN A 62 7.94 13.00 13.12
N GLU A 63 8.92 12.53 13.90
CA GLU A 63 9.23 13.08 15.22
C GLU A 63 10.03 14.38 15.06
N VAL A 64 9.44 15.51 15.49
CA VAL A 64 10.09 16.82 15.43
C VAL A 64 11.15 16.93 16.53
N ALA A 65 12.42 16.93 16.14
CA ALA A 65 13.54 17.13 17.06
C ALA A 65 13.50 18.54 17.70
N PRO A 66 13.91 18.69 18.98
CA PRO A 66 13.95 19.99 19.65
C PRO A 66 15.04 20.93 19.07
N ASN A 67 14.67 22.18 18.83
CA ASN A 67 15.52 23.22 18.22
C ASN A 67 16.79 23.57 19.02
N GLU A 68 17.96 23.49 18.38
CA GLU A 68 18.95 24.58 18.19
C GLU A 68 20.25 24.04 17.53
N PRO A 69 21.04 24.87 16.82
CA PRO A 69 20.69 25.73 15.69
C PRO A 69 21.32 25.21 14.37
N ALA A 70 21.07 25.91 13.25
CA ALA A 70 21.32 25.39 11.90
C ALA A 70 22.79 25.07 11.55
N VAL A 71 23.00 23.83 11.07
CA VAL A 71 23.97 23.49 10.02
C VAL A 71 23.28 22.55 9.04
N ALA A 72 23.10 22.98 7.80
CA ALA A 72 22.67 22.13 6.71
C ALA A 72 23.79 22.04 5.67
N THR A 73 24.28 20.83 5.42
CA THR A 73 25.01 20.50 4.19
C THR A 73 24.50 19.15 3.69
N ASN A 74 23.82 19.16 2.54
CA ASN A 74 23.76 18.00 1.65
C ASN A 74 24.53 18.40 0.40
N ALA A 75 25.48 17.57 -0.01
CA ALA A 75 26.47 17.93 -1.00
C ALA A 75 25.96 17.68 -2.43
N THR A 76 25.82 18.76 -3.19
CA THR A 76 26.04 18.77 -4.65
C THR A 76 26.93 19.95 -5.06
N ASP A 77 28.06 20.13 -4.37
CA ASP A 77 29.28 20.62 -5.02
C ASP A 77 30.53 20.26 -4.19
N ALA A 78 31.18 19.15 -4.55
CA ALA A 78 32.36 18.65 -3.83
C ALA A 78 33.67 19.38 -4.22
N ALA A 79 33.62 20.30 -5.19
CA ALA A 79 34.79 21.11 -5.59
C ALA A 79 34.82 22.46 -4.88
N ALA A 80 33.67 23.12 -4.71
CA ALA A 80 33.58 24.47 -4.14
C ALA A 80 33.80 24.53 -2.61
N LEU A 81 33.48 23.46 -1.88
CA LEU A 81 33.58 23.42 -0.41
C LEU A 81 35.03 23.25 0.09
N ASP A 82 35.86 22.48 -0.60
CA ASP A 82 37.28 22.32 -0.25
C ASP A 82 38.07 23.63 -0.46
N GLU A 83 37.74 24.39 -1.50
CA GLU A 83 38.41 25.65 -1.85
C GLU A 83 38.11 26.76 -0.83
N ILE A 84 36.88 26.84 -0.34
CA ILE A 84 36.47 27.78 0.73
C ILE A 84 37.11 27.41 2.07
N GLN A 85 37.22 26.12 2.41
CA GLN A 85 37.90 25.68 3.63
C GLN A 85 39.40 25.98 3.57
N ALA A 86 40.05 25.74 2.42
CA ALA A 86 41.46 26.07 2.21
C ALA A 86 41.75 27.58 2.36
N LEU A 87 40.88 28.44 1.83
CA LEU A 87 40.98 29.89 1.99
C LEU A 87 40.80 30.35 3.44
N GLN A 88 39.91 29.71 4.21
CA GLN A 88 39.72 30.03 5.63
C GLN A 88 40.91 29.59 6.49
N ASP A 89 41.53 28.43 6.20
CA ASP A 89 42.72 27.95 6.90
C ASP A 89 43.97 28.79 6.58
N LEU A 90 44.08 29.34 5.36
CA LEU A 90 45.09 30.34 4.98
C LEU A 90 44.93 31.65 5.78
N ILE A 91 43.70 32.18 5.87
CA ILE A 91 43.41 33.40 6.63
C ILE A 91 43.64 33.21 8.14
N ALA A 92 43.36 32.01 8.68
CA ALA A 92 43.58 31.68 10.09
C ALA A 92 45.06 31.41 10.44
N SER A 93 45.89 30.97 9.48
CA SER A 93 47.32 30.73 9.67
C SER A 93 48.20 31.95 9.37
N GLY A 94 47.71 32.90 8.58
CA GLY A 94 48.42 34.13 8.22
C GLY A 94 49.40 33.97 7.06
N GLU A 95 49.26 32.93 6.24
CA GLU A 95 50.00 32.76 4.99
C GLU A 95 49.25 33.42 3.80
N ASP A 96 50.01 33.86 2.80
CA ASP A 96 49.49 34.60 1.63
C ASP A 96 48.87 33.63 0.59
N PRO A 97 47.57 33.77 0.25
CA PRO A 97 46.87 32.81 -0.62
C PRO A 97 47.27 32.87 -2.10
N THR A 98 48.23 33.71 -2.51
CA THR A 98 48.61 33.88 -3.93
C THR A 98 49.71 32.94 -4.44
N GLN A 99 50.28 32.09 -3.59
CA GLN A 99 51.57 31.41 -3.85
C GLN A 99 51.58 30.21 -4.83
N ASN A 100 50.44 29.76 -5.39
CA ASN A 100 50.37 28.51 -6.18
C ASN A 100 49.58 28.61 -7.51
N LEU A 101 49.53 29.78 -8.16
CA LEU A 101 49.07 29.87 -9.55
C LEU A 101 50.26 29.73 -10.53
N PRO A 102 50.14 28.98 -11.64
CA PRO A 102 51.23 28.78 -12.59
C PRO A 102 51.50 30.04 -13.44
N GLU A 103 52.78 30.36 -13.64
CA GLU A 103 53.19 31.53 -14.44
C GLU A 103 52.87 31.38 -15.94
N THR A 104 52.35 32.45 -16.55
CA THR A 104 52.46 32.68 -18.01
C THR A 104 53.04 34.06 -18.34
N ALA A 105 54.36 34.07 -18.48
CA ALA A 105 55.10 34.81 -19.52
C ALA A 105 54.97 36.34 -19.63
N ALA A 106 55.46 37.07 -18.63
CA ALA A 106 56.15 38.36 -18.85
C ALA A 106 57.27 38.56 -17.82
N GLY A 107 58.47 38.07 -18.14
CA GLY A 107 59.57 37.98 -17.17
C GLY A 107 60.39 39.27 -16.95
N ASN A 108 60.88 39.41 -15.71
CA ASN A 108 62.05 40.17 -15.27
C ASN A 108 61.98 41.72 -15.21
N THR A 109 61.89 42.22 -13.97
CA THR A 109 62.61 43.44 -13.59
C THR A 109 64.11 43.15 -13.43
N PRO A 110 64.99 44.18 -13.52
CA PRO A 110 65.55 44.67 -12.25
C PRO A 110 65.92 46.18 -12.22
N GLY A 111 65.75 46.79 -11.04
CA GLY A 111 66.83 47.60 -10.44
C GLY A 111 66.73 49.15 -10.42
N ARG A 112 66.30 49.67 -9.26
CA ARG A 112 66.86 50.81 -8.49
C ARG A 112 67.36 52.09 -9.19
N ASP A 113 66.69 53.19 -8.85
CA ASP A 113 67.24 54.36 -8.13
C ASP A 113 68.73 54.74 -8.28
N GLY A 114 68.99 55.96 -8.78
CA GLY A 114 69.99 56.84 -8.16
C GLY A 114 71.01 57.59 -9.04
N ASN A 115 70.71 58.88 -9.28
CA ASN A 115 71.64 60.01 -9.18
C ASN A 115 72.83 60.20 -10.17
N SER A 116 72.77 61.32 -10.91
CA SER A 116 73.87 62.20 -11.38
C SER A 116 75.10 61.65 -12.15
N GLY A 117 75.46 62.35 -13.23
CA GLY A 117 76.87 62.76 -13.43
C GLY A 117 77.53 62.40 -14.77
N TYR A 118 77.90 63.46 -15.51
CA TYR A 118 78.82 63.52 -16.64
C TYR A 118 79.93 62.44 -16.72
N VAL A 119 80.23 62.01 -17.96
CA VAL A 119 81.63 61.76 -18.39
C VAL A 119 81.91 62.45 -19.72
N THR A 120 82.82 63.42 -19.69
CA THR A 120 83.59 63.91 -20.83
C THR A 120 84.87 63.07 -20.99
N LEU A 121 85.42 62.97 -22.21
CA LEU A 121 86.85 62.88 -22.61
C LEU A 121 86.99 62.11 -23.95
N ALA A 122 88.02 62.28 -24.79
CA ALA A 122 88.80 63.45 -25.18
C ALA A 122 89.77 63.10 -26.33
N ARG A 123 89.77 63.91 -27.41
CA ARG A 123 90.88 64.20 -28.35
C ARG A 123 91.57 63.06 -29.14
N SER A 124 91.53 63.16 -30.47
CA SER A 124 92.67 63.31 -31.42
C SER A 124 92.24 62.87 -32.83
N GLY A 125 92.63 63.50 -33.95
CA GLY A 125 93.36 64.76 -34.19
C GLY A 125 93.87 64.81 -35.66
N SER A 126 94.17 66.00 -36.21
CA SER A 126 94.82 66.21 -37.55
C SER A 126 93.94 65.81 -38.77
N GLU A 127 94.01 66.33 -40.01
CA GLU A 127 94.91 67.17 -40.87
C GLU A 127 94.05 67.78 -42.03
N VAL A 128 94.35 68.84 -42.82
CA VAL A 128 95.36 69.95 -42.82
C VAL A 128 94.99 71.00 -43.91
N LEU A 129 95.21 72.32 -43.65
CA LEU A 129 95.20 73.46 -44.62
C LEU A 129 93.85 73.85 -45.31
N ALA A 130 93.62 75.10 -45.77
CA ALA A 130 94.58 76.17 -46.10
C ALA A 130 94.21 77.58 -45.59
N THR A 131 95.26 78.42 -45.49
CA THR A 131 95.25 79.79 -44.98
C THR A 131 95.51 80.81 -46.09
N SER A 132 94.75 81.91 -46.10
CA SER A 132 95.19 83.25 -46.55
C SER A 132 94.23 84.27 -45.91
N GLY A 133 94.64 85.23 -45.07
CA GLY A 133 95.64 86.26 -45.35
C GLY A 133 94.99 87.33 -46.23
N TYR A 134 94.73 88.58 -45.80
CA TYR A 134 95.57 89.46 -44.98
C TYR A 134 94.79 90.55 -44.20
N SER A 135 95.51 91.25 -43.32
CA SER A 135 95.09 92.47 -42.61
C SER A 135 95.27 93.75 -43.45
N THR A 136 94.54 94.81 -43.10
CA THR A 136 94.67 96.16 -43.67
C THR A 136 95.85 96.96 -43.09
N THR A 137 96.87 97.28 -43.89
CA THR A 137 97.65 98.54 -43.78
C THR A 137 98.52 98.79 -45.02
N GLY A 138 98.45 100.02 -45.57
CA GLY A 138 99.68 100.75 -45.90
C GLY A 138 100.14 100.90 -47.37
N GLN A 139 99.63 101.96 -48.00
CA GLN A 139 100.40 102.94 -48.81
C GLN A 139 100.74 102.70 -50.30
N ALA A 140 100.61 103.84 -51.01
CA ALA A 140 101.43 104.34 -52.12
C ALA A 140 101.17 103.85 -53.56
N LEU A 141 100.31 104.60 -54.26
CA LEU A 141 100.57 104.96 -55.64
C LEU A 141 101.96 105.61 -55.77
N THR A 142 102.81 105.04 -56.61
CA THR A 142 103.57 105.77 -57.63
C THR A 142 103.50 104.89 -58.88
N GLY A 143 103.08 105.34 -60.06
CA GLY A 143 103.37 106.65 -60.65
C GLY A 143 104.35 106.44 -61.80
N THR A 144 103.94 105.67 -62.82
CA THR A 144 104.71 105.49 -64.05
C THR A 144 104.29 106.53 -65.09
N THR A 145 105.27 106.99 -65.86
CA THR A 145 105.23 108.24 -66.62
C THR A 145 104.33 108.21 -67.85
N ALA A 146 103.83 109.39 -68.21
CA ALA A 146 103.06 109.65 -69.42
C ALA A 146 103.71 109.08 -70.70
N ASN A 147 102.90 108.50 -71.58
CA ASN A 147 102.59 109.09 -72.89
C ASN A 147 101.35 108.43 -73.54
N ASP A 148 100.55 109.29 -74.16
CA ASP A 148 99.38 109.08 -75.04
C ASP A 148 99.78 108.44 -76.40
N PRO A 149 98.88 108.06 -77.35
CA PRO A 149 97.47 107.58 -77.29
C PRO A 149 97.25 106.20 -77.98
N GLN A 150 96.17 105.46 -77.64
CA GLN A 150 95.23 104.91 -78.66
C GLN A 150 93.95 104.32 -78.04
N LEU A 151 92.86 104.33 -78.81
CA LEU A 151 91.50 103.97 -78.38
C LEU A 151 91.38 102.50 -77.92
N THR A 152 90.63 102.29 -76.84
CA THR A 152 90.07 100.99 -76.44
C THR A 152 88.54 101.08 -76.33
N ILE A 153 87.87 99.99 -76.73
CA ILE A 153 86.45 99.75 -76.49
C ILE A 153 86.32 99.40 -74.99
N ALA A 154 85.28 99.90 -74.31
CA ALA A 154 85.03 99.54 -72.92
C ALA A 154 84.71 98.04 -72.79
N ALA A 155 85.24 97.41 -71.75
CA ALA A 155 84.87 96.04 -71.37
C ALA A 155 83.72 96.09 -70.36
N ASP A 156 82.78 95.18 -70.53
CA ASP A 156 81.55 95.05 -69.74
C ASP A 156 81.83 94.44 -68.34
N SER A 157 81.13 94.90 -67.30
CA SER A 157 81.28 94.34 -65.95
C SER A 157 80.36 93.13 -65.76
N PRO A 158 80.80 92.03 -65.11
CA PRO A 158 79.93 90.88 -64.89
C PRO A 158 78.87 91.17 -63.80
N SER A 159 77.63 90.74 -64.05
CA SER A 159 76.54 90.82 -63.07
C SER A 159 76.80 89.95 -61.84
N ALA A 160 76.29 90.39 -60.69
CA ALA A 160 76.31 89.62 -59.45
C ALA A 160 74.90 89.11 -59.16
N LEU A 161 74.70 87.80 -59.22
CA LEU A 161 73.42 87.15 -58.93
C LEU A 161 73.50 86.30 -57.63
N ALA A 162 72.38 86.16 -56.94
CA ALA A 162 72.20 85.35 -55.74
C ALA A 162 71.12 84.27 -55.94
N ASN A 163 71.12 83.22 -55.10
CA ASN A 163 70.10 82.18 -55.17
C ASN A 163 68.90 82.52 -54.28
N ASP A 164 67.70 82.22 -54.77
CA ASP A 164 66.44 82.45 -54.10
C ASP A 164 65.85 81.19 -53.48
N SER A 165 65.05 81.40 -52.44
CA SER A 165 64.19 80.37 -51.87
C SER A 165 62.84 80.93 -51.43
N ASN A 166 61.80 80.12 -51.57
CA ASN A 166 60.47 80.42 -51.07
C ASN A 166 59.85 79.15 -50.46
N THR A 167 59.12 79.32 -49.37
CA THR A 167 58.34 78.26 -48.73
C THR A 167 56.94 78.79 -48.48
N THR A 168 55.94 78.04 -48.92
CA THR A 168 54.53 78.28 -48.59
C THR A 168 53.86 76.96 -48.22
N ASP A 169 52.59 77.02 -47.87
CA ASP A 169 51.78 75.85 -47.53
C ASP A 169 51.10 75.34 -48.82
N GLU A 170 50.59 74.11 -48.84
CA GLU A 170 49.84 73.64 -50.01
C GLU A 170 48.54 74.44 -50.25
N ASP A 171 48.00 74.30 -51.46
CA ASP A 171 46.93 75.12 -52.05
C ASP A 171 47.18 76.64 -52.09
N SER A 172 48.34 77.10 -51.62
CA SER A 172 48.77 78.49 -51.62
C SER A 172 49.73 78.78 -52.77
N VAL A 173 49.46 79.85 -53.51
CA VAL A 173 50.32 80.27 -54.63
C VAL A 173 51.61 80.91 -54.12
N ALA A 174 52.76 80.28 -54.37
CA ALA A 174 54.06 80.85 -54.07
C ALA A 174 54.39 81.97 -55.06
N THR A 175 54.67 83.18 -54.57
CA THR A 175 55.03 84.33 -55.41
C THR A 175 56.26 85.06 -54.90
N GLY A 176 57.07 85.62 -55.79
CA GLY A 176 58.23 86.45 -55.45
C GLY A 176 58.88 87.08 -56.68
N ASN A 177 60.10 87.60 -56.52
CA ASN A 177 60.94 88.08 -57.62
C ASN A 177 62.39 87.61 -57.42
N VAL A 178 62.97 86.98 -58.44
CA VAL A 178 64.37 86.47 -58.42
C VAL A 178 65.43 87.55 -58.64
N LEU A 179 65.04 88.75 -59.08
CA LEU A 179 65.98 89.85 -59.34
C LEU A 179 66.07 90.86 -58.18
N ASP A 180 65.29 90.69 -57.10
CA ASP A 180 65.23 91.63 -55.97
C ASP A 180 66.55 91.69 -55.15
N ASN A 181 67.37 90.63 -55.23
CA ASN A 181 68.68 90.50 -54.58
C ASN A 181 69.86 90.57 -55.58
N ASP A 182 69.57 90.69 -56.88
CA ASP A 182 70.55 90.69 -57.97
C ASP A 182 70.92 92.13 -58.38
N ASN A 183 72.15 92.33 -58.88
CA ASN A 183 72.56 93.65 -59.38
C ASN A 183 73.61 93.59 -60.50
N ASP A 184 73.46 94.51 -61.45
CA ASP A 184 74.45 94.83 -62.48
C ASP A 184 74.76 96.34 -62.45
N VAL A 185 75.96 96.74 -62.88
CA VAL A 185 76.42 98.15 -62.81
C VAL A 185 76.31 98.89 -64.15
N ASP A 186 76.29 98.16 -65.26
CA ASP A 186 76.32 98.70 -66.62
C ASP A 186 74.95 98.55 -67.33
N SER A 187 74.07 97.67 -66.85
CA SER A 187 72.76 97.35 -67.44
C SER A 187 71.65 97.15 -66.40
N SER A 188 70.38 97.25 -66.81
CA SER A 188 69.24 96.78 -66.02
C SER A 188 69.04 95.29 -66.25
N LEU A 189 68.98 94.50 -65.17
CA LEU A 189 68.74 93.06 -65.25
C LEU A 189 67.29 92.73 -65.65
N SER A 190 67.16 91.65 -66.41
CA SER A 190 65.92 91.02 -66.84
C SER A 190 66.18 89.53 -67.09
N VAL A 191 65.23 88.67 -66.78
CA VAL A 191 65.32 87.23 -67.08
C VAL A 191 65.05 87.04 -68.57
N VAL A 192 65.91 86.29 -69.26
CA VAL A 192 65.74 85.93 -70.68
C VAL A 192 65.20 84.51 -70.83
N SER A 193 65.71 83.59 -70.02
CA SER A 193 65.35 82.18 -70.03
C SER A 193 65.48 81.56 -68.66
N PHE A 194 64.81 80.44 -68.43
CA PHE A 194 64.98 79.62 -67.24
C PHE A 194 64.95 78.13 -67.59
N GLU A 195 65.63 77.32 -66.81
CA GLU A 195 65.68 75.88 -66.92
C GLU A 195 65.04 75.24 -65.70
N VAL A 196 64.11 74.32 -65.94
CA VAL A 196 63.50 73.48 -64.90
C VAL A 196 63.34 72.07 -65.45
N GLY A 197 63.65 71.06 -64.64
CA GLY A 197 63.64 69.65 -65.07
C GLY A 197 64.59 69.34 -66.25
N GLY A 198 65.67 70.11 -66.43
CA GLY A 198 66.62 69.94 -67.54
C GLY A 198 66.14 70.45 -68.90
N THR A 199 65.05 71.22 -68.94
CA THR A 199 64.53 71.85 -70.17
C THR A 199 64.52 73.37 -70.04
N THR A 200 65.06 74.07 -71.04
CA THR A 200 65.14 75.53 -71.07
C THR A 200 63.91 76.15 -71.74
N TYR A 201 63.31 77.15 -71.08
CA TYR A 201 62.15 77.93 -71.50
C TYR A 201 62.51 79.41 -71.59
N ALA A 202 61.75 80.18 -72.38
CA ALA A 202 61.90 81.64 -72.40
C ALA A 202 61.16 82.29 -71.21
N ALA A 203 61.63 83.44 -70.73
CA ALA A 203 60.93 84.16 -69.67
C ALA A 203 59.50 84.55 -70.09
N GLY A 204 58.55 84.44 -69.16
CA GLY A 204 57.11 84.57 -69.40
C GLY A 204 56.43 83.32 -70.00
N THR A 205 57.16 82.21 -70.16
CA THR A 205 56.55 80.92 -70.50
C THR A 205 55.92 80.28 -69.26
N GLU A 206 54.69 79.80 -69.39
CA GLU A 206 54.03 78.95 -68.40
C GLU A 206 54.50 77.50 -68.57
N VAL A 207 54.87 76.86 -67.46
CA VAL A 207 55.42 75.49 -67.42
C VAL A 207 54.68 74.68 -66.37
N THR A 208 53.94 73.67 -66.82
CA THR A 208 53.34 72.66 -65.95
C THR A 208 54.41 71.67 -65.49
N LEU A 209 54.53 71.51 -64.16
CA LEU A 209 55.37 70.57 -63.46
C LEU A 209 54.48 69.53 -62.77
N GLU A 210 55.06 68.44 -62.28
CA GLU A 210 54.34 67.36 -61.58
C GLU A 210 53.53 67.87 -60.38
N GLY A 211 54.07 68.86 -59.66
CA GLY A 211 53.43 69.45 -58.48
C GLY A 211 52.63 70.73 -58.69
N GLY A 212 52.51 71.26 -59.90
CA GLY A 212 51.85 72.55 -60.13
C GLY A 212 52.35 73.31 -61.35
N THR A 213 51.91 74.55 -61.51
CA THR A 213 52.23 75.40 -62.69
C THR A 213 53.11 76.58 -62.31
N LEU A 214 54.25 76.72 -62.99
CA LEU A 214 55.24 77.80 -62.82
C LEU A 214 55.15 78.83 -63.96
N VAL A 215 55.23 80.11 -63.63
CA VAL A 215 55.57 81.20 -64.55
C VAL A 215 56.71 82.00 -63.93
N LEU A 216 57.77 82.27 -64.69
CA LEU A 216 58.85 83.21 -64.32
C LEU A 216 59.03 84.24 -65.43
N ASN A 217 58.71 85.49 -65.13
CA ASN A 217 58.62 86.61 -66.07
C ASN A 217 59.98 87.30 -66.30
N ALA A 218 60.05 88.09 -67.36
CA ALA A 218 61.27 88.81 -67.74
C ALA A 218 61.69 89.91 -66.73
N ASP A 219 60.77 90.40 -65.90
CA ASP A 219 61.05 91.32 -64.79
C ASP A 219 61.49 90.60 -63.49
N GLY A 220 61.68 89.28 -63.56
CA GLY A 220 62.07 88.42 -62.45
C GLY A 220 60.91 87.95 -61.57
N SER A 221 59.71 88.51 -61.72
CA SER A 221 58.54 88.07 -60.96
C SER A 221 58.16 86.64 -61.30
N TYR A 222 57.81 85.83 -60.30
CA TYR A 222 57.34 84.47 -60.51
C TYR A 222 56.08 84.15 -59.71
N THR A 223 55.34 83.17 -60.23
CA THR A 223 54.22 82.52 -59.57
C THR A 223 54.35 81.01 -59.75
N PHE A 224 54.26 80.25 -58.65
CA PHE A 224 54.04 78.81 -58.68
C PHE A 224 52.72 78.50 -57.98
N THR A 225 51.75 77.99 -58.74
CA THR A 225 50.48 77.51 -58.21
C THR A 225 50.61 75.99 -58.05
N PRO A 226 50.67 75.44 -56.83
CA PRO A 226 50.66 74.00 -56.63
C PRO A 226 49.36 73.38 -57.19
N ASN A 227 49.41 72.08 -57.50
CA ASN A 227 48.19 71.30 -57.66
C ASN A 227 47.48 71.17 -56.31
N GLU A 228 46.17 70.95 -56.34
CA GLU A 228 45.33 70.70 -55.16
C GLU A 228 45.93 69.54 -54.33
N ASN A 229 46.17 69.79 -53.03
CA ASN A 229 46.74 68.86 -52.05
C ASN A 229 48.13 68.32 -52.47
N TRP A 230 48.91 69.11 -53.20
CA TRP A 230 50.31 68.79 -53.49
C TRP A 230 51.28 69.54 -52.60
N ASN A 231 51.94 68.78 -51.72
CA ASN A 231 53.11 69.22 -50.96
C ASN A 231 54.41 68.57 -51.49
N GLY A 232 55.54 69.23 -51.22
CA GLY A 232 56.87 68.77 -51.65
C GLY A 232 57.78 69.87 -52.18
N GLN A 233 58.96 69.47 -52.64
CA GLN A 233 59.96 70.38 -53.21
C GLN A 233 59.81 70.47 -54.73
N VAL A 234 59.60 71.68 -55.25
CA VAL A 234 59.58 71.96 -56.69
C VAL A 234 60.99 71.76 -57.26
N PRO A 235 61.17 71.13 -58.44
CA PRO A 235 62.48 71.01 -59.07
C PRO A 235 63.17 72.37 -59.21
N VAL A 236 64.44 72.45 -58.78
CA VAL A 236 65.21 73.71 -58.73
C VAL A 236 65.24 74.38 -60.11
N ILE A 237 64.86 75.66 -60.13
CA ILE A 237 64.76 76.47 -61.34
C ILE A 237 66.04 77.28 -61.50
N THR A 238 66.76 77.11 -62.60
CA THR A 238 67.96 77.91 -62.92
C THR A 238 67.59 79.00 -63.92
N TYR A 239 67.61 80.27 -63.52
CA TYR A 239 67.28 81.39 -64.42
C TYR A 239 68.55 82.04 -64.98
N THR A 240 68.43 82.62 -66.18
CA THR A 240 69.53 83.28 -66.91
C THR A 240 69.09 84.67 -67.34
N THR A 241 69.91 85.68 -67.04
CA THR A 241 69.61 87.09 -67.31
C THR A 241 70.08 87.55 -68.70
N ASN A 242 69.73 88.78 -69.09
CA ASN A 242 70.17 89.42 -70.33
C ASN A 242 71.69 89.65 -70.47
N THR A 243 72.46 89.46 -69.41
CA THR A 243 73.93 89.47 -69.42
C THR A 243 74.54 88.06 -69.57
N GLY A 244 73.72 87.01 -69.51
CA GLY A 244 74.14 85.61 -69.58
C GLY A 244 74.61 85.01 -68.26
N ALA A 245 74.56 85.75 -67.15
CA ALA A 245 74.75 85.21 -65.80
C ALA A 245 73.52 84.37 -65.38
N SER A 246 73.70 83.40 -64.47
CA SER A 246 72.62 82.53 -64.00
C SER A 246 72.69 82.26 -62.49
N ALA A 247 71.53 82.09 -61.86
CA ALA A 247 71.36 81.69 -60.46
C ALA A 247 70.09 80.83 -60.31
N THR A 248 69.76 80.38 -59.09
CA THR A 248 68.71 79.38 -58.86
C THR A 248 67.63 79.81 -57.89
N LEU A 249 66.37 79.53 -58.22
CA LEU A 249 65.19 79.60 -57.35
C LEU A 249 64.80 78.19 -56.87
N THR A 250 64.57 78.06 -55.56
CA THR A 250 64.01 76.84 -54.93
C THR A 250 62.65 77.14 -54.30
N ILE A 251 61.63 76.34 -54.59
CA ILE A 251 60.30 76.48 -53.97
C ILE A 251 59.97 75.19 -53.22
N ASN A 252 59.55 75.32 -51.95
CA ASN A 252 59.05 74.23 -51.13
C ASN A 252 57.59 74.49 -50.77
N ILE A 253 56.75 73.46 -50.88
CA ILE A 253 55.36 73.47 -50.45
C ILE A 253 55.22 72.55 -49.23
N SER A 254 54.64 73.06 -48.16
CA SER A 254 54.51 72.39 -46.87
C SER A 254 53.14 71.73 -46.73
N PRO A 255 53.05 70.51 -46.16
CA PRO A 255 51.77 69.83 -45.99
C PRO A 255 50.85 70.51 -44.96
N VAL A 256 49.54 70.43 -45.16
CA VAL A 256 48.48 70.92 -44.27
C VAL A 256 47.44 69.81 -44.07
N ASP A 257 47.10 69.54 -42.82
CA ASP A 257 46.14 68.50 -42.41
C ASP A 257 44.71 68.78 -42.94
N ASP A 258 44.24 67.94 -43.85
CA ASP A 258 42.90 67.97 -44.43
C ASP A 258 41.88 67.20 -43.58
N PRO A 259 40.61 67.66 -43.51
CA PRO A 259 39.58 66.99 -42.72
C PRO A 259 39.05 65.73 -43.41
N SER A 260 39.03 64.60 -42.68
CA SER A 260 38.44 63.35 -43.15
C SER A 260 36.97 63.50 -43.57
N VAL A 261 36.59 62.83 -44.66
CA VAL A 261 35.22 62.75 -45.16
C VAL A 261 34.67 61.36 -44.81
N LEU A 262 33.79 61.32 -43.80
CA LEU A 262 33.13 60.09 -43.37
C LEU A 262 31.65 60.03 -43.80
N VAL A 263 31.11 58.83 -44.01
CA VAL A 263 29.76 58.56 -44.50
C VAL A 263 29.06 57.54 -43.59
N ASN A 264 27.82 57.83 -43.18
CA ASN A 264 27.08 56.91 -42.31
C ASN A 264 26.69 55.59 -43.03
N ASP A 265 26.87 54.48 -42.32
CA ASP A 265 26.56 53.13 -42.78
C ASP A 265 25.19 52.63 -42.35
N SER A 266 24.67 51.68 -43.12
CA SER A 266 23.53 50.87 -42.73
C SER A 266 23.64 49.45 -43.25
N ASN A 267 23.15 48.50 -42.45
CA ASN A 267 23.02 47.10 -42.84
C ASN A 267 21.65 46.56 -42.42
N THR A 268 21.13 45.60 -43.16
CA THR A 268 19.88 44.92 -42.81
C THR A 268 19.97 43.48 -43.26
N VAL A 269 19.74 42.58 -42.30
CA VAL A 269 19.72 41.13 -42.47
C VAL A 269 18.44 40.59 -41.86
N ASP A 270 18.15 39.32 -42.13
CA ASP A 270 17.09 38.57 -41.46
C ASP A 270 17.60 38.11 -40.07
N GLU A 271 16.71 37.71 -39.16
CA GLU A 271 17.14 37.16 -37.87
C GLU A 271 17.91 35.84 -37.99
N ASP A 272 18.56 35.45 -36.89
CA ASP A 272 19.56 34.37 -36.80
C ASP A 272 20.77 34.48 -37.75
N THR A 273 20.86 35.57 -38.51
CA THR A 273 21.91 35.85 -39.47
C THR A 273 22.82 36.97 -38.96
N ALA A 274 24.13 36.71 -38.91
CA ALA A 274 25.09 37.73 -38.48
C ALA A 274 25.25 38.85 -39.52
N ALA A 275 25.02 40.09 -39.13
CA ALA A 275 25.26 41.27 -39.96
C ALA A 275 26.77 41.57 -40.00
N THR A 276 27.36 41.58 -41.19
CA THR A 276 28.80 41.83 -41.39
C THR A 276 29.04 42.90 -42.46
N GLY A 277 30.15 43.63 -42.34
CA GLY A 277 30.54 44.68 -43.27
C GLY A 277 31.81 45.42 -42.84
N ASN A 278 32.10 46.56 -43.46
CA ASN A 278 33.16 47.48 -43.06
C ASN A 278 32.64 48.93 -43.09
N VAL A 279 32.90 49.71 -42.03
CA VAL A 279 32.49 51.13 -41.92
C VAL A 279 33.44 52.11 -42.58
N LEU A 280 34.59 51.65 -43.09
CA LEU A 280 35.60 52.50 -43.74
C LEU A 280 35.63 52.37 -45.27
N ASP A 281 34.80 51.50 -45.86
CA ASP A 281 34.78 51.24 -47.32
C ASP A 281 34.29 52.44 -48.15
N ASN A 282 33.58 53.38 -47.53
CA ASN A 282 32.99 54.61 -48.07
C ASN A 282 33.63 55.90 -47.50
N ASP A 283 34.57 55.76 -46.55
CA ASP A 283 35.25 56.85 -45.87
C ASP A 283 36.57 57.20 -46.58
N SER A 284 37.00 58.45 -46.48
CA SER A 284 38.26 58.90 -47.10
C SER A 284 38.95 60.03 -46.35
N ASP A 285 40.27 60.06 -46.49
CA ASP A 285 41.19 61.06 -45.96
C ASP A 285 42.41 61.09 -46.91
N VAL A 286 43.03 62.26 -47.08
CA VAL A 286 44.09 62.49 -48.07
C VAL A 286 45.49 62.45 -47.46
N ASP A 287 45.62 62.76 -46.17
CA ASP A 287 46.88 62.70 -45.42
C ASP A 287 47.09 61.37 -44.71
N SER A 288 46.00 60.75 -44.25
CA SER A 288 46.01 59.61 -43.35
C SER A 288 45.32 58.38 -43.94
N THR A 289 45.87 57.20 -43.67
CA THR A 289 45.07 55.96 -43.78
C THR A 289 44.12 55.89 -42.59
N LEU A 290 42.81 55.75 -42.86
CA LEU A 290 41.79 55.66 -41.82
C LEU A 290 41.78 54.29 -41.13
N SER A 291 41.48 54.33 -39.83
CA SER A 291 41.30 53.19 -38.93
C SER A 291 40.38 53.60 -37.78
N VAL A 292 39.56 52.68 -37.27
CA VAL A 292 38.68 52.93 -36.13
C VAL A 292 39.49 52.83 -34.83
N VAL A 293 39.39 53.85 -33.97
CA VAL A 293 40.03 53.88 -32.64
C VAL A 293 39.05 53.45 -31.56
N SER A 294 37.83 53.95 -31.64
CA SER A 294 36.77 53.70 -30.65
C SER A 294 35.39 53.74 -31.30
N PHE A 295 34.41 53.21 -30.59
CA PHE A 295 33.01 53.33 -30.94
C PHE A 295 32.13 53.50 -29.69
N GLU A 296 31.01 54.17 -29.84
CA GLU A 296 30.00 54.35 -28.81
C GLU A 296 28.72 53.62 -29.21
N VAL A 297 28.18 52.82 -28.28
CA VAL A 297 26.87 52.19 -28.42
C VAL A 297 26.17 52.25 -27.06
N GLY A 298 24.88 52.57 -27.05
CA GLY A 298 24.11 52.74 -25.81
C GLY A 298 24.63 53.83 -24.85
N GLY A 299 25.38 54.82 -25.36
CA GLY A 299 26.00 55.87 -24.54
C GLY A 299 27.28 55.45 -23.81
N THR A 300 27.86 54.29 -24.13
CA THR A 300 29.14 53.82 -23.57
C THR A 300 30.18 53.70 -24.67
N THR A 301 31.38 54.25 -24.45
CA THR A 301 32.50 54.20 -25.39
C THR A 301 33.38 52.97 -25.16
N TYR A 302 33.70 52.26 -26.24
CA TYR A 302 34.55 51.07 -26.29
C TYR A 302 35.73 51.29 -27.23
N THR A 303 36.85 50.61 -27.00
CA THR A 303 37.98 50.56 -27.93
C THR A 303 37.69 49.64 -29.10
N ALA A 304 38.20 49.94 -30.30
CA ALA A 304 38.04 49.05 -31.45
C ALA A 304 38.61 47.64 -31.18
N GLY A 305 37.94 46.61 -31.70
CA GLY A 305 38.22 45.20 -31.43
C GLY A 305 37.63 44.66 -30.11
N THR A 306 36.88 45.47 -29.37
CA THR A 306 36.15 45.02 -28.17
C THR A 306 34.83 44.36 -28.56
N GLU A 307 34.54 43.18 -27.99
CA GLU A 307 33.22 42.56 -28.06
C GLU A 307 32.27 43.20 -27.04
N VAL A 308 31.07 43.54 -27.49
CA VAL A 308 30.03 44.21 -26.69
C VAL A 308 28.73 43.43 -26.78
N THR A 309 28.24 42.94 -25.64
CA THR A 309 26.91 42.33 -25.53
C THR A 309 25.86 43.44 -25.43
N LEU A 310 24.86 43.37 -26.31
CA LEU A 310 23.69 44.23 -26.37
C LEU A 310 22.43 43.38 -26.10
N GLU A 311 21.29 44.02 -25.86
CA GLU A 311 20.00 43.34 -25.60
C GLU A 311 19.61 42.35 -26.71
N GLY A 312 19.94 42.67 -27.96
CA GLY A 312 19.63 41.86 -29.14
C GLY A 312 20.74 40.97 -29.69
N GLY A 313 21.94 40.93 -29.10
CA GLY A 313 23.06 40.17 -29.66
C GLY A 313 24.45 40.70 -29.29
N THR A 314 25.51 40.19 -29.93
CA THR A 314 26.91 40.61 -29.71
C THR A 314 27.47 41.39 -30.89
N LEU A 315 28.14 42.51 -30.60
CA LEU A 315 28.81 43.38 -31.57
C LEU A 315 30.32 43.32 -31.41
N VAL A 316 31.05 43.20 -32.52
CA VAL A 316 32.48 43.51 -32.63
C VAL A 316 32.67 44.50 -33.77
N LEU A 317 33.39 45.61 -33.53
CA LEU A 317 33.85 46.55 -34.57
C LEU A 317 35.35 46.75 -34.42
N ASN A 318 36.11 46.32 -35.42
CA ASN A 318 37.57 46.25 -35.43
C ASN A 318 38.23 47.55 -35.90
N ALA A 319 39.55 47.66 -35.65
CA ALA A 319 40.32 48.85 -36.03
C ALA A 319 40.48 49.03 -37.55
N ASP A 320 40.33 47.96 -38.34
CA ASP A 320 40.28 48.02 -39.81
C ASP A 320 38.89 48.38 -40.36
N GLY A 321 37.95 48.74 -39.47
CA GLY A 321 36.56 49.08 -39.78
C GLY A 321 35.64 47.88 -39.98
N SER A 322 36.16 46.66 -40.04
CA SER A 322 35.32 45.46 -40.17
C SER A 322 34.45 45.25 -38.93
N TYR A 323 33.18 44.90 -39.12
CA TYR A 323 32.27 44.59 -38.02
C TYR A 323 31.50 43.29 -38.23
N THR A 324 31.07 42.73 -37.10
CA THR A 324 30.12 41.62 -37.02
C THR A 324 29.15 41.92 -35.87
N PHE A 325 27.85 41.89 -36.16
CA PHE A 325 26.80 41.78 -35.16
C PHE A 325 26.12 40.42 -35.29
N THR A 326 26.16 39.61 -34.24
CA THR A 326 25.45 38.32 -34.18
C THR A 326 24.19 38.51 -33.35
N PRO A 327 22.98 38.45 -33.92
CA PRO A 327 21.76 38.54 -33.15
C PRO A 327 21.63 37.35 -32.18
N ASN A 328 20.86 37.55 -31.10
CA ASN A 328 20.36 36.43 -30.30
C ASN A 328 19.35 35.62 -31.14
N GLU A 329 19.20 34.34 -30.81
CA GLU A 329 18.21 33.44 -31.43
C GLU A 329 16.81 34.05 -31.36
N ASN A 330 16.14 34.13 -32.52
CA ASN A 330 14.79 34.69 -32.71
C ASN A 330 14.67 36.17 -32.24
N TRP A 331 15.76 36.94 -32.32
CA TRP A 331 15.73 38.38 -32.06
C TRP A 331 15.71 39.20 -33.36
N ASN A 332 14.57 39.85 -33.59
CA ASN A 332 14.41 40.90 -34.59
C ASN A 332 14.25 42.28 -33.96
N GLY A 333 14.62 43.32 -34.71
CA GLY A 333 14.58 44.71 -34.22
C GLY A 333 15.74 45.57 -34.71
N GLN A 334 15.77 46.83 -34.24
CA GLN A 334 16.85 47.77 -34.56
C GLN A 334 17.92 47.74 -33.47
N VAL A 335 19.18 47.51 -33.86
CA VAL A 335 20.33 47.60 -32.96
C VAL A 335 20.55 49.08 -32.60
N PRO A 336 20.87 49.42 -31.33
CA PRO A 336 21.22 50.79 -30.95
C PRO A 336 22.32 51.36 -31.85
N VAL A 337 22.10 52.55 -32.39
CA VAL A 337 23.02 53.20 -33.36
C VAL A 337 24.43 53.27 -32.81
N ILE A 338 25.39 52.77 -33.59
CA ILE A 338 26.80 52.72 -33.24
C ILE A 338 27.48 53.97 -33.83
N THR A 339 28.13 54.78 -33.01
CA THR A 339 28.93 55.93 -33.48
C THR A 339 30.41 55.57 -33.40
N TYR A 340 31.10 55.41 -34.53
CA TYR A 340 32.52 55.10 -34.57
C TYR A 340 33.36 56.37 -34.70
N THR A 341 34.62 56.32 -34.25
CA THR A 341 35.57 57.44 -34.31
C THR A 341 36.91 56.95 -34.83
N THR A 342 37.46 57.64 -35.82
CA THR A 342 38.70 57.28 -36.54
C THR A 342 39.96 57.80 -35.84
N ASN A 343 41.14 57.43 -36.35
CA ASN A 343 42.44 57.93 -35.91
C ASN A 343 42.68 59.44 -36.14
N THR A 344 41.87 60.08 -36.97
CA THR A 344 41.86 61.55 -37.16
C THR A 344 40.93 62.26 -36.18
N GLY A 345 40.11 61.52 -35.42
CA GLY A 345 39.15 62.04 -34.46
C GLY A 345 37.80 62.45 -35.07
N ALA A 346 37.59 62.20 -36.37
CA ALA A 346 36.29 62.32 -37.01
C ALA A 346 35.37 61.14 -36.64
N SER A 347 34.05 61.33 -36.70
CA SER A 347 33.06 60.32 -36.33
C SER A 347 31.88 60.24 -37.30
N ALA A 348 31.37 59.03 -37.50
CA ALA A 348 30.16 58.71 -38.28
C ALA A 348 29.42 57.54 -37.61
N THR A 349 28.28 57.13 -38.18
CA THR A 349 27.36 56.16 -37.54
C THR A 349 27.06 54.94 -38.40
N LEU A 350 27.03 53.76 -37.79
CA LEU A 350 26.50 52.51 -38.34
C LEU A 350 25.12 52.19 -37.73
N THR A 351 24.14 51.89 -38.59
CA THR A 351 22.79 51.41 -38.19
C THR A 351 22.57 49.97 -38.67
N ILE A 352 22.21 49.06 -37.76
CA ILE A 352 21.89 47.66 -38.11
C ILE A 352 20.42 47.39 -37.77
N ASN A 353 19.67 46.85 -38.74
CA ASN A 353 18.30 46.36 -38.52
C ASN A 353 18.27 44.84 -38.76
N ILE A 354 17.56 44.11 -37.91
CA ILE A 354 17.29 42.68 -38.05
C ILE A 354 15.81 42.50 -38.36
N SER A 355 15.50 41.79 -39.44
CA SER A 355 14.15 41.60 -39.96
C SER A 355 13.55 40.28 -39.44
N PRO A 356 12.27 40.26 -39.03
CA PRO A 356 11.63 39.03 -38.57
C PRO A 356 11.44 38.01 -39.69
N VAL A 357 11.50 36.72 -39.34
CA VAL A 357 11.24 35.56 -40.20
C VAL A 357 10.20 34.67 -39.52
N ASP A 358 9.14 34.31 -40.26
CA ASP A 358 8.05 33.46 -39.77
C ASP A 358 8.56 32.06 -39.38
N ASP A 359 8.57 31.77 -38.09
CA ASP A 359 8.99 30.49 -37.52
C ASP A 359 7.87 29.44 -37.57
N ALA A 360 8.24 28.16 -37.62
CA ALA A 360 7.26 27.08 -37.71
C ALA A 360 6.66 26.73 -36.34
N SER A 361 5.34 26.82 -36.20
CA SER A 361 4.64 26.40 -34.98
C SER A 361 4.99 24.96 -34.58
N VAL A 362 5.32 24.77 -33.31
CA VAL A 362 5.55 23.46 -32.72
C VAL A 362 4.25 22.99 -32.06
N LEU A 363 3.58 22.03 -32.70
CA LEU A 363 2.36 21.42 -32.18
C LEU A 363 2.60 19.99 -31.66
N ALA A 364 1.86 19.61 -30.62
CA ALA A 364 1.85 18.27 -30.05
C ALA A 364 0.49 17.58 -30.27
N ASN A 365 0.46 16.25 -30.20
CA ASN A 365 -0.81 15.51 -30.28
C ASN A 365 -1.40 15.32 -28.88
N ASP A 366 -2.70 15.55 -28.77
CA ASP A 366 -3.46 15.39 -27.53
C ASP A 366 -4.11 14.02 -27.40
N SER A 367 -4.25 13.59 -26.15
CA SER A 367 -5.08 12.45 -25.79
C SER A 367 -5.86 12.74 -24.53
N ASN A 368 -7.14 12.40 -24.51
CA ASN A 368 -7.96 12.40 -23.31
C ASN A 368 -8.62 11.03 -23.13
N THR A 369 -8.80 10.61 -21.88
CA THR A 369 -9.53 9.40 -21.54
C THR A 369 -10.42 9.70 -20.36
N VAL A 370 -11.71 9.44 -20.55
CA VAL A 370 -12.75 9.61 -19.53
C VAL A 370 -13.58 8.35 -19.45
N ASP A 371 -14.20 8.15 -18.32
CA ASP A 371 -15.26 7.16 -18.12
C ASP A 371 -16.51 7.53 -18.96
N GLU A 372 -17.34 6.54 -19.29
CA GLU A 372 -18.62 6.79 -19.97
C GLU A 372 -19.56 7.65 -19.12
N ASP A 373 -20.55 8.24 -19.79
CA ASP A 373 -21.44 9.30 -19.29
C ASP A 373 -20.74 10.58 -18.78
N THR A 374 -19.41 10.64 -18.82
CA THR A 374 -18.60 11.79 -18.43
C THR A 374 -18.13 12.59 -19.63
N ALA A 375 -18.36 13.90 -19.62
CA ALA A 375 -17.89 14.76 -20.70
C ALA A 375 -16.36 14.92 -20.66
N ALA A 376 -15.68 14.55 -21.75
CA ALA A 376 -14.25 14.82 -21.93
C ALA A 376 -14.04 16.31 -22.21
N THR A 377 -13.21 16.96 -21.40
CA THR A 377 -12.88 18.38 -21.53
C THR A 377 -11.39 18.62 -21.41
N GLY A 378 -10.89 19.67 -22.08
CA GLY A 378 -9.48 20.04 -22.08
C GLY A 378 -9.22 21.20 -23.04
N ASN A 379 -7.94 21.45 -23.34
CA ASN A 379 -7.50 22.42 -24.33
C ASN A 379 -6.38 21.80 -25.18
N VAL A 380 -6.48 21.92 -26.50
CA VAL A 380 -5.48 21.40 -27.47
C VAL A 380 -4.29 22.34 -27.68
N LEU A 381 -4.31 23.54 -27.09
CA LEU A 381 -3.24 24.54 -27.25
C LEU A 381 -2.33 24.68 -26.01
N ASP A 382 -2.58 23.92 -24.94
CA ASP A 382 -1.82 24.03 -23.67
C ASP A 382 -0.38 23.50 -23.79
N ASN A 383 -0.10 22.68 -24.79
CA ASN A 383 1.18 22.04 -25.13
C ASN A 383 1.79 22.53 -26.46
N ASP A 384 1.09 23.42 -27.16
CA ASP A 384 1.47 23.98 -28.46
C ASP A 384 2.18 25.33 -28.28
N SER A 385 3.14 25.65 -29.14
CA SER A 385 3.89 26.91 -29.07
C SER A 385 4.29 27.45 -30.44
N ASP A 386 4.37 28.77 -30.52
CA ASP A 386 4.83 29.53 -31.67
C ASP A 386 5.47 30.82 -31.13
N VAL A 387 6.52 31.30 -31.79
CA VAL A 387 7.35 32.42 -31.31
C VAL A 387 6.92 33.77 -31.89
N ASP A 388 6.31 33.78 -33.08
CA ASP A 388 5.79 34.98 -33.74
C ASP A 388 4.30 35.23 -33.43
N SER A 389 3.54 34.15 -33.26
CA SER A 389 2.08 34.18 -33.23
C SER A 389 1.51 33.61 -31.93
N SER A 390 0.49 34.29 -31.39
CA SER A 390 -0.41 33.63 -30.44
C SER A 390 -1.25 32.60 -31.18
N LEU A 391 -1.22 31.34 -30.74
CA LEU A 391 -1.98 30.25 -31.35
C LEU A 391 -3.48 30.30 -31.01
N SER A 392 -4.28 29.87 -31.97
CA SER A 392 -5.74 29.73 -31.91
C SER A 392 -6.19 28.70 -32.94
N VAL A 393 -7.24 27.93 -32.65
CA VAL A 393 -7.80 26.95 -33.59
C VAL A 393 -8.71 27.66 -34.61
N VAL A 394 -8.47 27.42 -35.90
CA VAL A 394 -9.31 27.95 -37.00
C VAL A 394 -10.36 26.93 -37.44
N SER A 395 -9.95 25.66 -37.55
CA SER A 395 -10.80 24.58 -38.03
C SER A 395 -10.38 23.24 -37.44
N PHE A 396 -11.28 22.27 -37.50
CA PHE A 396 -10.98 20.88 -37.18
C PHE A 396 -11.67 19.92 -38.15
N GLU A 397 -11.06 18.78 -38.41
CA GLU A 397 -11.61 17.69 -39.20
C GLU A 397 -11.91 16.50 -38.29
N VAL A 398 -13.13 15.96 -38.41
CA VAL A 398 -13.54 14.71 -37.77
C VAL A 398 -14.38 13.90 -38.76
N GLY A 399 -14.14 12.58 -38.85
CA GLY A 399 -14.84 11.71 -39.81
C GLY A 399 -14.67 12.09 -41.29
N GLY A 400 -13.57 12.78 -41.65
CA GLY A 400 -13.32 13.25 -43.02
C GLY A 400 -14.11 14.50 -43.43
N THR A 401 -14.71 15.22 -42.47
CA THR A 401 -15.42 16.49 -42.71
C THR A 401 -14.79 17.61 -41.89
N THR A 402 -14.48 18.74 -42.54
CA THR A 402 -13.90 19.93 -41.89
C THR A 402 -14.98 20.87 -41.37
N TYR A 403 -14.81 21.34 -40.14
CA TYR A 403 -15.67 22.27 -39.42
C TYR A 403 -14.86 23.50 -38.97
N ALA A 404 -15.52 24.64 -38.80
CA ALA A 404 -14.89 25.82 -38.20
C ALA A 404 -14.87 25.68 -36.66
N ALA A 405 -13.86 26.26 -36.00
CA ALA A 405 -13.80 26.29 -34.55
C ALA A 405 -15.07 26.93 -33.94
N GLY A 406 -15.53 26.37 -32.82
CA GLY A 406 -16.80 26.71 -32.16
C GLY A 406 -18.05 26.07 -32.78
N THR A 407 -17.90 25.19 -33.79
CA THR A 407 -19.02 24.41 -34.35
C THR A 407 -19.32 23.20 -33.47
N GLU A 408 -20.58 22.98 -33.13
CA GLU A 408 -21.06 21.74 -32.51
C GLU A 408 -21.27 20.65 -33.59
N VAL A 409 -20.74 19.45 -33.35
CA VAL A 409 -20.77 18.33 -34.27
C VAL A 409 -21.33 17.09 -33.57
N THR A 410 -22.44 16.56 -34.06
CA THR A 410 -22.98 15.27 -33.63
C THR A 410 -22.25 14.12 -34.33
N LEU A 411 -21.69 13.22 -33.54
CA LEU A 411 -21.02 11.98 -33.96
C LEU A 411 -21.86 10.77 -33.50
N GLU A 412 -21.48 9.56 -33.94
CA GLU A 412 -22.17 8.32 -33.55
C GLU A 412 -22.16 8.10 -32.01
N GLY A 413 -21.06 8.48 -31.36
CA GLY A 413 -20.87 8.31 -29.91
C GLY A 413 -21.19 9.51 -29.03
N GLY A 414 -21.64 10.65 -29.56
CA GLY A 414 -21.87 11.86 -28.76
C GLY A 414 -21.73 13.18 -29.52
N THR A 415 -21.65 14.30 -28.81
CA THR A 415 -21.50 15.66 -29.38
C THR A 415 -20.15 16.28 -29.04
N LEU A 416 -19.45 16.79 -30.07
CA LEU A 416 -18.16 17.49 -29.94
C LEU A 416 -18.32 19.00 -30.18
N VAL A 417 -17.65 19.81 -29.37
CA VAL A 417 -17.32 21.22 -29.63
C VAL A 417 -15.82 21.42 -29.40
N LEU A 418 -15.11 22.05 -30.35
CA LEU A 418 -13.73 22.52 -30.20
C LEU A 418 -13.67 24.00 -30.60
N ASN A 419 -13.32 24.85 -29.64
CA ASN A 419 -13.37 26.31 -29.73
C ASN A 419 -12.06 26.92 -30.27
N ALA A 420 -12.12 28.20 -30.65
CA ALA A 420 -10.97 28.90 -31.22
C ALA A 420 -9.84 29.17 -30.20
N ASP A 421 -10.13 29.16 -28.90
CA ASP A 421 -9.14 29.20 -27.81
C ASP A 421 -8.53 27.81 -27.52
N GLY A 422 -8.85 26.80 -28.33
CA GLY A 422 -8.42 25.42 -28.19
C GLY A 422 -9.20 24.59 -27.18
N SER A 423 -10.08 25.21 -26.37
CA SER A 423 -10.91 24.49 -25.42
C SER A 423 -11.89 23.56 -26.13
N TYR A 424 -12.06 22.33 -25.64
CA TYR A 424 -13.02 21.37 -26.20
C TYR A 424 -13.90 20.73 -25.13
N THR A 425 -15.04 20.24 -25.60
CA THR A 425 -15.96 19.38 -24.86
C THR A 425 -16.48 18.30 -25.80
N PHE A 426 -16.29 17.04 -25.45
CA PHE A 426 -17.02 15.92 -26.02
C PHE A 426 -17.96 15.36 -24.95
N THR A 427 -19.26 15.35 -25.23
CA THR A 427 -20.27 14.73 -24.36
C THR A 427 -20.67 13.41 -25.00
N PRO A 428 -20.35 12.24 -24.41
CA PRO A 428 -20.81 10.96 -24.89
C PRO A 428 -22.35 10.88 -24.94
N ASN A 429 -22.87 9.99 -25.78
CA ASN A 429 -24.22 9.48 -25.60
C ASN A 429 -24.28 8.63 -24.32
N GLU A 430 -25.46 8.52 -23.72
CA GLU A 430 -25.71 7.66 -22.54
C GLU A 430 -25.27 6.21 -22.81
N ASN A 431 -24.47 5.64 -21.90
CA ASN A 431 -23.86 4.31 -21.98
C ASN A 431 -22.97 4.09 -23.23
N TRP A 432 -22.43 5.14 -23.86
CA TRP A 432 -21.49 5.00 -24.97
C TRP A 432 -20.03 5.01 -24.50
N ASN A 433 -19.35 3.89 -24.71
CA ASN A 433 -17.90 3.77 -24.63
C ASN A 433 -17.26 3.47 -26.01
N GLY A 434 -15.96 3.71 -26.11
CA GLY A 434 -15.18 3.51 -27.33
C GLY A 434 -14.29 4.70 -27.71
N GLN A 435 -13.59 4.55 -28.83
CA GLN A 435 -12.70 5.59 -29.35
C GLN A 435 -13.45 6.55 -30.28
N VAL A 436 -13.42 7.84 -29.97
CA VAL A 436 -13.95 8.89 -30.85
C VAL A 436 -13.08 8.94 -32.12
N PRO A 437 -13.66 9.10 -33.33
CA PRO A 437 -12.88 9.27 -34.56
C PRO A 437 -11.84 10.38 -34.40
N ALA A 438 -10.60 10.12 -34.82
CA ALA A 438 -9.48 11.04 -34.63
C ALA A 438 -9.81 12.46 -35.14
N ILE A 439 -9.61 13.45 -34.28
CA ILE A 439 -9.88 14.86 -34.59
C ILE A 439 -8.56 15.51 -34.98
N THR A 440 -8.47 16.05 -36.19
CA THR A 440 -7.29 16.84 -36.62
C THR A 440 -7.63 18.32 -36.54
N TYR A 441 -6.96 19.10 -35.71
CA TYR A 441 -7.18 20.54 -35.62
C TYR A 441 -6.11 21.32 -36.39
N THR A 442 -6.48 22.52 -36.87
CA THR A 442 -5.61 23.41 -37.64
C THR A 442 -5.60 24.79 -36.99
N THR A 443 -4.41 25.33 -36.75
CA THR A 443 -4.18 26.63 -36.10
C THR A 443 -4.28 27.80 -37.08
N ASN A 444 -4.20 29.04 -36.58
CA ASN A 444 -4.10 30.26 -37.38
C ASN A 444 -2.83 30.38 -38.24
N THR A 445 -1.78 29.60 -37.93
CA THR A 445 -0.56 29.49 -38.74
C THR A 445 -0.69 28.42 -39.85
N GLY A 446 -1.75 27.62 -39.83
CA GLY A 446 -1.98 26.52 -40.78
C GLY A 446 -1.27 25.22 -40.42
N ALA A 447 -0.50 25.18 -39.32
CA ALA A 447 -0.02 23.94 -38.72
C ALA A 447 -1.20 23.09 -38.22
N SER A 448 -1.01 21.77 -38.06
CA SER A 448 -2.08 20.87 -37.61
C SER A 448 -1.54 19.70 -36.79
N ALA A 449 -2.30 19.29 -35.78
CA ALA A 449 -2.04 18.15 -34.91
C ALA A 449 -3.36 17.42 -34.58
N THR A 450 -3.31 16.33 -33.80
CA THR A 450 -4.47 15.47 -33.56
C THR A 450 -4.86 15.35 -32.09
N LEU A 451 -6.14 15.49 -31.80
CA LEU A 451 -6.78 15.11 -30.53
C LEU A 451 -7.42 13.72 -30.66
N THR A 452 -7.05 12.83 -29.74
CA THR A 452 -7.69 11.52 -29.55
C THR A 452 -8.49 11.49 -28.26
N ILE A 453 -9.78 11.12 -28.34
CA ILE A 453 -10.62 10.92 -27.15
C ILE A 453 -11.00 9.44 -27.08
N ASN A 454 -10.75 8.82 -25.94
CA ASN A 454 -11.17 7.46 -25.63
C ASN A 454 -12.15 7.48 -24.45
N VAL A 455 -13.32 6.87 -24.61
CA VAL A 455 -14.27 6.71 -23.52
C VAL A 455 -14.19 5.27 -23.01
N THR A 456 -13.85 5.10 -21.74
CA THR A 456 -13.74 3.79 -21.08
C THR A 456 -15.07 3.35 -20.50
N PRO A 457 -15.46 2.07 -20.65
CA PRO A 457 -16.64 1.56 -19.97
C PRO A 457 -16.44 1.63 -18.46
N VAL A 458 -17.48 2.05 -17.75
CA VAL A 458 -17.59 1.93 -16.30
C VAL A 458 -18.18 0.55 -15.99
N ALA A 459 -17.82 -0.01 -14.84
CA ALA A 459 -18.49 -1.22 -14.37
C ALA A 459 -19.88 -0.84 -13.83
N ASP A 460 -20.89 -0.90 -14.70
CA ASP A 460 -22.28 -1.06 -14.28
C ASP A 460 -22.40 -2.25 -13.32
N GLY A 461 -23.37 -2.18 -12.40
CA GLY A 461 -23.63 -3.29 -11.48
C GLY A 461 -23.99 -4.56 -12.25
N GLY A 462 -23.46 -5.70 -11.80
CA GLY A 462 -24.07 -6.98 -12.20
C GLY A 462 -25.52 -7.04 -11.69
N PRO A 463 -26.43 -7.72 -12.39
CA PRO A 463 -27.80 -7.88 -11.91
C PRO A 463 -27.82 -8.55 -10.54
N SER A 464 -28.73 -8.15 -9.64
CA SER A 464 -28.92 -8.92 -8.42
C SER A 464 -29.66 -10.22 -8.74
N VAL A 465 -29.34 -11.30 -8.03
CA VAL A 465 -30.02 -12.59 -8.15
C VAL A 465 -30.55 -12.95 -6.76
N THR A 466 -31.79 -13.42 -6.69
CA THR A 466 -32.41 -13.84 -5.43
C THR A 466 -33.32 -15.02 -5.67
N ILE A 467 -33.00 -16.17 -5.07
CA ILE A 467 -33.82 -17.37 -5.06
C ILE A 467 -34.94 -17.17 -4.04
N ASN A 468 -36.07 -16.60 -4.46
CA ASN A 468 -37.22 -16.31 -3.58
C ASN A 468 -37.85 -17.55 -2.92
N THR A 469 -37.52 -18.76 -3.40
CA THR A 469 -37.92 -20.01 -2.74
C THR A 469 -37.10 -20.30 -1.49
N ASP A 470 -35.83 -19.90 -1.42
CA ASP A 470 -35.07 -19.84 -0.17
C ASP A 470 -35.56 -18.58 0.57
N THR A 471 -36.55 -18.77 1.45
CA THR A 471 -37.30 -17.67 2.07
C THR A 471 -36.60 -17.10 3.30
N ASN A 472 -35.73 -17.91 3.92
CA ASN A 472 -34.98 -17.55 5.10
C ASN A 472 -33.53 -17.12 4.76
N ASN A 473 -33.08 -17.38 3.53
CA ASN A 473 -31.74 -17.13 2.98
C ASN A 473 -30.63 -17.88 3.75
N ASP A 474 -30.89 -19.14 4.13
CA ASP A 474 -29.91 -20.02 4.80
C ASP A 474 -29.05 -20.84 3.82
N GLY A 475 -29.37 -20.80 2.52
CA GLY A 475 -28.67 -21.52 1.46
C GLY A 475 -29.21 -22.92 1.20
N PHE A 476 -30.32 -23.30 1.82
CA PHE A 476 -31.08 -24.51 1.52
C PHE A 476 -32.46 -24.15 0.93
N ILE A 477 -33.09 -25.14 0.30
CA ILE A 477 -34.51 -25.10 -0.02
C ILE A 477 -35.13 -26.29 0.70
N SER A 478 -35.83 -25.99 1.79
CA SER A 478 -36.50 -26.98 2.64
C SER A 478 -37.75 -27.57 1.99
N ASN A 479 -38.30 -28.64 2.58
CA ASN A 479 -39.60 -29.17 2.16
C ASN A 479 -40.75 -28.16 2.39
N GLU A 480 -40.67 -27.32 3.43
CA GLU A 480 -41.67 -26.27 3.69
C GLU A 480 -41.62 -25.18 2.61
N GLU A 481 -40.42 -24.82 2.16
CA GLU A 481 -40.18 -23.77 1.17
C GLU A 481 -40.48 -24.17 -0.27
N LEU A 482 -40.03 -25.35 -0.71
CA LEU A 482 -40.44 -25.87 -2.02
C LEU A 482 -41.96 -26.12 -2.06
N ALA A 483 -42.58 -26.43 -0.92
CA ALA A 483 -44.02 -26.68 -0.76
C ALA A 483 -44.60 -27.70 -1.76
N GLY A 484 -43.77 -28.67 -2.20
CA GLY A 484 -44.12 -29.69 -3.19
C GLY A 484 -44.20 -29.21 -4.65
N ASN A 485 -43.69 -28.01 -4.96
CA ASN A 485 -43.56 -27.53 -6.34
C ASN A 485 -42.39 -28.22 -7.07
N THR A 486 -42.34 -28.11 -8.39
CA THR A 486 -41.24 -28.65 -9.23
C THR A 486 -40.32 -27.54 -9.77
N GLU A 487 -40.49 -26.32 -9.29
CA GLU A 487 -39.84 -25.11 -9.79
C GLU A 487 -39.41 -24.24 -8.62
N VAL A 488 -38.24 -23.62 -8.77
CA VAL A 488 -37.66 -22.60 -7.89
C VAL A 488 -37.96 -21.23 -8.49
N ASN A 489 -38.45 -20.31 -7.66
CA ASN A 489 -38.84 -18.97 -8.08
C ASN A 489 -37.68 -18.00 -7.83
N VAL A 490 -37.27 -17.26 -8.85
CA VAL A 490 -36.05 -16.44 -8.81
C VAL A 490 -36.35 -15.03 -9.32
N THR A 491 -35.85 -14.02 -8.62
CA THR A 491 -35.86 -12.62 -9.05
C THR A 491 -34.48 -12.25 -9.56
N ILE A 492 -34.42 -11.61 -10.74
CA ILE A 492 -33.23 -10.96 -11.27
C ILE A 492 -33.46 -9.44 -11.20
N GLY A 493 -32.78 -8.73 -10.31
CA GLY A 493 -32.90 -7.28 -10.19
C GLY A 493 -32.03 -6.54 -11.20
N LEU A 494 -32.57 -5.46 -11.76
CA LEU A 494 -31.96 -4.62 -12.80
C LEU A 494 -31.48 -3.26 -12.25
N ASP A 495 -31.71 -2.97 -10.97
CA ASP A 495 -31.31 -1.72 -10.32
C ASP A 495 -29.79 -1.53 -10.36
N GLY A 496 -29.32 -0.42 -10.95
CA GLY A 496 -27.90 -0.08 -11.04
C GLY A 496 -27.11 -0.84 -12.11
N THR A 497 -27.79 -1.53 -13.04
CA THR A 497 -27.17 -2.36 -14.10
C THR A 497 -27.05 -1.68 -15.48
N GLY A 498 -27.45 -0.42 -15.61
CA GLY A 498 -27.52 0.27 -16.92
C GLY A 498 -28.62 -0.24 -17.87
N ALA A 499 -29.39 -1.26 -17.49
CA ALA A 499 -30.29 -1.99 -18.37
C ALA A 499 -31.42 -1.16 -19.01
N ASN A 500 -31.58 -1.33 -20.31
CA ASN A 500 -32.55 -0.66 -21.17
C ASN A 500 -33.45 -1.65 -21.94
N VAL A 501 -34.51 -1.13 -22.56
CA VAL A 501 -35.45 -1.92 -23.35
C VAL A 501 -34.78 -2.40 -24.64
N GLY A 502 -34.69 -3.72 -24.80
CA GLY A 502 -34.02 -4.37 -25.93
C GLY A 502 -32.67 -4.99 -25.60
N ASP A 503 -32.13 -4.74 -24.40
CA ASP A 503 -30.91 -5.41 -23.92
C ASP A 503 -31.19 -6.89 -23.62
N THR A 504 -30.12 -7.69 -23.54
CA THR A 504 -30.20 -9.15 -23.39
C THR A 504 -29.76 -9.57 -22.00
N LEU A 505 -30.71 -9.95 -21.16
CA LEU A 505 -30.47 -10.65 -19.91
C LEU A 505 -30.17 -12.12 -20.19
N THR A 506 -28.99 -12.61 -19.83
CA THR A 506 -28.60 -14.02 -19.94
C THR A 506 -28.67 -14.66 -18.57
N VAL A 507 -29.49 -15.70 -18.37
CA VAL A 507 -29.60 -16.46 -17.10
C VAL A 507 -29.29 -17.92 -17.33
N ASN A 508 -28.28 -18.47 -16.65
CA ASN A 508 -27.79 -19.85 -16.84
C ASN A 508 -27.51 -20.21 -18.32
N GLY A 509 -27.07 -19.23 -19.11
CA GLY A 509 -26.81 -19.38 -20.55
C GLY A 509 -28.07 -19.41 -21.44
N VAL A 510 -29.21 -18.93 -20.94
CA VAL A 510 -30.45 -18.72 -21.69
C VAL A 510 -30.72 -17.23 -21.81
N ASP A 511 -30.90 -16.76 -23.05
CA ASP A 511 -31.06 -15.33 -23.37
C ASP A 511 -32.54 -14.89 -23.28
N TYR A 512 -32.77 -13.74 -22.64
CA TYR A 512 -34.05 -13.07 -22.48
C TYR A 512 -33.91 -11.60 -22.90
N THR A 513 -34.69 -11.14 -23.88
CA THR A 513 -34.69 -9.72 -24.26
C THR A 513 -35.56 -8.92 -23.29
N LEU A 514 -34.99 -7.90 -22.66
CA LEU A 514 -35.68 -7.04 -21.69
C LEU A 514 -36.77 -6.20 -22.37
N THR A 515 -37.97 -6.23 -21.79
CA THR A 515 -39.12 -5.47 -22.27
C THR A 515 -39.29 -4.18 -21.48
N GLN A 516 -40.16 -3.28 -21.98
CA GLN A 516 -40.54 -2.07 -21.25
C GLN A 516 -41.21 -2.35 -19.90
N GLU A 517 -41.82 -3.53 -19.71
CA GLU A 517 -42.42 -3.93 -18.44
C GLU A 517 -41.35 -4.29 -17.40
N ASP A 518 -40.32 -5.04 -17.80
CA ASP A 518 -39.20 -5.43 -16.94
C ASP A 518 -38.43 -4.21 -16.41
N ILE A 519 -38.09 -3.26 -17.30
CA ILE A 519 -37.42 -2.00 -16.93
C ILE A 519 -38.29 -1.14 -16.00
N ASN A 520 -39.62 -1.12 -16.19
CA ASN A 520 -40.53 -0.38 -15.32
C ASN A 520 -40.69 -1.03 -13.93
N ASN A 521 -40.53 -2.34 -13.83
CA ASN A 521 -40.58 -3.09 -12.58
C ASN A 521 -39.23 -3.05 -11.83
N GLY A 522 -38.12 -2.91 -12.55
CA GLY A 522 -36.75 -2.98 -12.02
C GLY A 522 -36.25 -4.42 -11.81
N PHE A 523 -36.98 -5.43 -12.29
CA PHE A 523 -36.63 -6.85 -12.13
C PHE A 523 -37.33 -7.75 -13.16
N VAL A 524 -36.77 -8.96 -13.34
CA VAL A 524 -37.36 -10.08 -14.09
C VAL A 524 -37.58 -11.25 -13.14
N ASN A 525 -38.79 -11.82 -13.12
CA ASN A 525 -39.09 -13.03 -12.36
C ASN A 525 -39.03 -14.27 -13.25
N LEU A 526 -38.35 -15.32 -12.79
CA LEU A 526 -38.17 -16.58 -13.50
C LEU A 526 -38.61 -17.77 -12.64
N ASN A 527 -39.17 -18.77 -13.31
CA ASN A 527 -39.42 -20.11 -12.76
C ASN A 527 -38.38 -21.05 -13.36
N LEU A 528 -37.41 -21.49 -12.55
CA LEU A 528 -36.39 -22.45 -12.96
C LEU A 528 -36.77 -23.85 -12.46
N PRO A 529 -36.44 -24.95 -13.16
CA PRO A 529 -36.67 -26.29 -12.64
C PRO A 529 -35.96 -26.49 -11.30
N ALA A 530 -36.63 -27.09 -10.32
CA ALA A 530 -35.96 -27.52 -9.10
C ALA A 530 -34.91 -28.60 -9.43
N PRO A 531 -33.75 -28.60 -8.76
CA PRO A 531 -32.70 -29.59 -8.98
C PRO A 531 -33.09 -30.95 -8.35
N GLY A 532 -32.22 -31.95 -8.42
CA GLY A 532 -32.42 -33.19 -7.67
C GLY A 532 -32.29 -32.99 -6.15
N GLU A 533 -32.81 -33.94 -5.37
CA GLU A 533 -32.58 -33.99 -3.92
C GLU A 533 -31.08 -34.09 -3.62
N GLY A 534 -30.56 -33.20 -2.78
CA GLY A 534 -29.13 -33.06 -2.48
C GLY A 534 -28.30 -32.36 -3.57
N GLU A 535 -28.93 -31.83 -4.63
CA GLU A 535 -28.26 -31.03 -5.66
C GLU A 535 -28.46 -29.52 -5.40
N THR A 536 -27.45 -28.73 -5.77
CA THR A 536 -27.49 -27.26 -5.69
C THR A 536 -28.08 -26.66 -6.96
N ILE A 537 -29.08 -25.79 -6.82
CA ILE A 537 -29.42 -24.84 -7.88
C ILE A 537 -28.46 -23.66 -7.78
N THR A 538 -27.74 -23.38 -8.87
CA THR A 538 -26.96 -22.15 -9.03
C THR A 538 -27.60 -21.35 -10.14
N VAL A 539 -27.81 -20.07 -9.89
CA VAL A 539 -28.33 -19.11 -10.87
C VAL A 539 -27.28 -18.05 -11.09
N VAL A 540 -26.81 -17.92 -12.32
CA VAL A 540 -25.91 -16.85 -12.77
C VAL A 540 -26.59 -16.00 -13.83
N ALA A 541 -26.42 -14.69 -13.73
CA ALA A 541 -27.07 -13.70 -14.58
C ALA A 541 -26.09 -12.61 -15.04
N THR A 542 -26.17 -12.22 -16.32
CA THR A 542 -25.47 -11.06 -16.90
C THR A 542 -26.41 -10.30 -17.83
N ILE A 543 -26.16 -9.02 -18.06
CA ILE A 543 -26.91 -8.19 -19.01
C ILE A 543 -25.94 -7.74 -20.10
N THR A 544 -26.32 -7.91 -21.36
CA THR A 544 -25.58 -7.43 -22.54
C THR A 544 -26.38 -6.36 -23.26
N ASP A 545 -25.79 -5.18 -23.43
CA ASP A 545 -26.44 -4.05 -24.10
C ASP A 545 -26.52 -4.21 -25.63
N SER A 546 -27.18 -3.27 -26.30
CA SER A 546 -27.26 -3.25 -27.77
C SER A 546 -25.93 -2.98 -28.50
N ALA A 547 -24.88 -2.51 -27.82
CA ALA A 547 -23.54 -2.31 -28.36
C ALA A 547 -22.64 -3.55 -28.21
N GLY A 548 -23.01 -4.51 -27.35
CA GLY A 548 -22.29 -5.73 -27.04
C GLY A 548 -21.46 -5.68 -25.76
N ASN A 549 -21.61 -4.65 -24.93
CA ASN A 549 -21.02 -4.58 -23.60
C ASN A 549 -21.79 -5.50 -22.64
N THR A 550 -21.09 -6.21 -21.76
CA THR A 550 -21.72 -7.15 -20.82
C THR A 550 -21.36 -6.80 -19.38
N SER A 551 -22.38 -6.75 -18.52
CA SER A 551 -22.26 -6.49 -17.08
C SER A 551 -21.38 -7.54 -16.38
N PRO A 552 -20.88 -7.24 -15.16
CA PRO A 552 -20.45 -8.27 -14.22
C PRO A 552 -21.55 -9.34 -14.00
N GLU A 553 -21.13 -10.53 -13.57
CA GLU A 553 -22.06 -11.61 -13.24
C GLU A 553 -22.69 -11.39 -11.85
N GLY A 554 -24.01 -11.48 -11.79
CA GLY A 554 -24.75 -11.70 -10.56
C GLY A 554 -24.98 -13.19 -10.33
N SER A 555 -24.90 -13.66 -9.09
CA SER A 555 -25.08 -15.09 -8.78
C SER A 555 -25.78 -15.32 -7.44
N ASP A 556 -26.62 -16.35 -7.39
CA ASP A 556 -27.19 -16.90 -6.16
C ASP A 556 -27.23 -18.44 -6.23
N SER A 557 -27.28 -19.11 -5.07
CA SER A 557 -27.33 -20.57 -5.01
C SER A 557 -27.90 -21.12 -3.72
N ALA A 558 -28.75 -22.15 -3.83
CA ALA A 558 -29.27 -22.90 -2.69
C ALA A 558 -29.26 -24.42 -2.96
N LEU A 559 -29.11 -25.24 -1.92
CA LEU A 559 -29.14 -26.70 -1.99
C LEU A 559 -30.54 -27.23 -1.70
N LEU A 560 -31.08 -28.09 -2.56
CA LEU A 560 -32.39 -28.69 -2.32
C LEU A 560 -32.27 -29.85 -1.31
N ASP A 561 -32.90 -29.71 -0.15
CA ASP A 561 -32.97 -30.75 0.89
C ASP A 561 -34.37 -30.76 1.50
N THR A 562 -35.18 -31.73 1.05
CA THR A 562 -36.58 -31.90 1.46
C THR A 562 -36.77 -33.09 2.40
N THR A 563 -35.67 -33.75 2.82
CA THR A 563 -35.72 -35.04 3.49
C THR A 563 -35.39 -34.90 4.98
N ALA A 564 -36.44 -34.87 5.81
CA ALA A 564 -36.28 -34.92 7.26
C ALA A 564 -35.42 -36.13 7.73
N PRO A 565 -34.53 -35.92 8.71
CA PRO A 565 -33.66 -36.98 9.24
C PRO A 565 -34.49 -38.08 9.90
N THR A 566 -34.03 -39.32 9.79
CA THR A 566 -34.60 -40.44 10.55
C THR A 566 -34.00 -40.49 11.95
N ILE A 567 -34.83 -40.78 12.96
CA ILE A 567 -34.42 -40.87 14.37
C ILE A 567 -35.11 -42.05 15.07
N THR A 568 -34.45 -42.63 16.06
CA THR A 568 -34.96 -43.66 16.97
C THR A 568 -34.64 -43.28 18.41
N VAL A 569 -35.55 -43.49 19.34
CA VAL A 569 -35.35 -43.31 20.78
C VAL A 569 -35.62 -44.63 21.53
N ASP A 570 -34.90 -44.87 22.62
CA ASP A 570 -34.95 -46.06 23.47
C ASP A 570 -34.97 -45.62 24.95
N ALA A 571 -36.04 -45.96 25.65
CA ALA A 571 -36.31 -45.56 27.03
C ALA A 571 -36.33 -46.78 27.97
N PRO A 572 -35.46 -46.85 29.01
CA PRO A 572 -35.40 -48.01 29.90
C PRO A 572 -36.73 -48.35 30.59
N ASP A 573 -37.16 -49.60 30.43
CA ASP A 573 -38.29 -50.23 31.12
C ASP A 573 -37.84 -50.92 32.42
N ASP A 574 -38.76 -51.05 33.38
CA ASP A 574 -38.55 -51.63 34.73
C ASP A 574 -37.20 -51.26 35.39
N THR A 575 -36.95 -49.95 35.59
CA THR A 575 -35.69 -49.47 36.20
C THR A 575 -35.87 -48.88 37.60
N GLN A 576 -34.95 -49.21 38.52
CA GLN A 576 -34.80 -48.53 39.81
C GLN A 576 -34.15 -47.14 39.69
N ASP A 577 -33.54 -46.81 38.55
CA ASP A 577 -32.94 -45.50 38.32
C ASP A 577 -34.01 -44.46 38.00
N THR A 578 -34.27 -43.56 38.94
CA THR A 578 -35.19 -42.42 38.76
C THR A 578 -34.67 -41.38 37.74
N THR A 579 -33.41 -41.49 37.33
CA THR A 579 -32.71 -40.59 36.40
C THR A 579 -32.16 -41.37 35.19
N PRO A 580 -33.00 -42.14 34.47
CA PRO A 580 -32.52 -43.10 33.49
C PRO A 580 -31.80 -42.43 32.31
N THR A 581 -30.83 -43.14 31.73
CA THR A 581 -30.20 -42.76 30.47
C THR A 581 -31.13 -43.10 29.31
N ILE A 582 -31.58 -42.09 28.57
CA ILE A 582 -32.30 -42.25 27.29
C ILE A 582 -31.26 -42.36 26.17
N THR A 583 -31.42 -43.34 25.28
CA THR A 583 -30.51 -43.53 24.14
C THR A 583 -31.24 -43.49 22.80
N GLY A 584 -30.49 -43.55 21.70
CA GLY A 584 -31.08 -43.57 20.36
C GLY A 584 -30.05 -43.46 19.24
N SER A 585 -30.57 -43.29 18.01
CA SER A 585 -29.76 -43.13 16.80
C SER A 585 -30.46 -42.26 15.76
N THR A 586 -29.69 -41.67 14.85
CA THR A 586 -30.20 -40.86 13.73
C THR A 586 -29.19 -40.82 12.57
N ASP A 587 -29.67 -40.54 11.36
CA ASP A 587 -28.83 -40.25 10.18
C ASP A 587 -28.43 -38.76 10.05
N ALA A 588 -28.94 -37.89 10.93
CA ALA A 588 -28.52 -36.49 10.99
C ALA A 588 -27.00 -36.36 11.22
N PRO A 589 -26.34 -35.30 10.70
CA PRO A 589 -24.89 -35.15 10.81
C PRO A 589 -24.36 -35.19 12.26
N PRO A 590 -23.17 -35.77 12.50
CA PRO A 590 -22.52 -35.72 13.81
C PRO A 590 -22.38 -34.29 14.33
N GLY A 591 -22.80 -34.07 15.58
CA GLY A 591 -22.89 -32.74 16.19
C GLY A 591 -24.27 -32.06 16.07
N SER A 592 -25.20 -32.55 15.25
CA SER A 592 -26.58 -32.06 15.23
C SER A 592 -27.22 -32.15 16.62
N THR A 593 -28.02 -31.15 16.99
CA THR A 593 -28.67 -31.10 18.30
C THR A 593 -29.95 -31.93 18.29
N ILE A 594 -30.08 -32.82 19.26
CA ILE A 594 -31.30 -33.59 19.52
C ILE A 594 -31.96 -33.04 20.78
N THR A 595 -33.26 -32.77 20.69
CA THR A 595 -34.10 -32.36 21.82
C THR A 595 -34.97 -33.53 22.24
N ILE A 596 -34.93 -33.92 23.51
CA ILE A 596 -35.75 -34.99 24.08
C ILE A 596 -36.69 -34.41 25.13
N VAL A 597 -38.00 -34.57 24.95
CA VAL A 597 -39.01 -34.25 25.97
C VAL A 597 -39.38 -35.53 26.70
N VAL A 598 -39.12 -35.57 28.01
CA VAL A 598 -39.47 -36.70 28.88
C VAL A 598 -40.64 -36.30 29.75
N THR A 599 -41.72 -37.08 29.74
CA THR A 599 -42.96 -36.87 30.51
C THR A 599 -43.12 -37.98 31.52
N ASP A 600 -43.19 -37.65 32.82
CA ASP A 600 -43.33 -38.64 33.89
C ASP A 600 -44.78 -39.11 34.13
N SER A 601 -44.95 -40.08 35.03
CA SER A 601 -46.25 -40.68 35.38
C SER A 601 -47.26 -39.70 35.99
N THR A 602 -46.82 -38.51 36.45
CA THR A 602 -47.66 -37.43 36.95
C THR A 602 -48.03 -36.40 35.86
N GLY A 603 -47.43 -36.53 34.68
CA GLY A 603 -47.54 -35.57 33.58
C GLY A 603 -46.58 -34.39 33.71
N ALA A 604 -45.50 -34.51 34.50
CA ALA A 604 -44.46 -33.49 34.56
C ALA A 604 -43.47 -33.69 33.40
N GLU A 605 -43.27 -32.64 32.60
CA GLU A 605 -42.35 -32.63 31.46
C GLU A 605 -40.99 -32.03 31.84
N GLN A 606 -39.93 -32.61 31.28
CA GLN A 606 -38.60 -32.00 31.24
C GLN A 606 -37.97 -32.13 29.84
N THR A 607 -37.28 -31.09 29.41
CA THR A 607 -36.58 -31.05 28.11
C THR A 607 -35.09 -31.25 28.32
N LEU A 608 -34.54 -32.27 27.67
CA LEU A 608 -33.12 -32.61 27.63
C LEU A 608 -32.57 -32.29 26.23
N THR A 609 -31.28 -31.97 26.15
CA THR A 609 -30.61 -31.73 24.87
C THR A 609 -29.28 -32.49 24.83
N THR A 610 -29.01 -33.16 23.72
CA THR A 610 -27.73 -33.85 23.46
C THR A 610 -27.34 -33.68 21.99
N THR A 611 -26.23 -34.27 21.55
CA THR A 611 -25.74 -34.18 20.17
C THR A 611 -25.52 -35.54 19.56
N VAL A 612 -25.70 -35.65 18.24
CA VAL A 612 -25.40 -36.87 17.48
C VAL A 612 -23.90 -37.18 17.56
N ASN A 613 -23.56 -38.41 17.97
CA ASN A 613 -22.18 -38.91 17.99
C ASN A 613 -21.65 -39.22 16.58
N PRO A 614 -20.32 -39.33 16.38
CA PRO A 614 -19.73 -39.70 15.09
C PRO A 614 -20.15 -41.06 14.50
N ASP A 615 -20.81 -41.91 15.28
CA ASP A 615 -21.36 -43.21 14.85
C ASP A 615 -22.89 -43.18 14.61
N GLY A 616 -23.52 -41.99 14.68
CA GLY A 616 -24.96 -41.79 14.53
C GLY A 616 -25.78 -42.06 15.79
N THR A 617 -25.15 -42.43 16.91
CA THR A 617 -25.87 -42.67 18.18
C THR A 617 -26.06 -41.38 18.99
N TYR A 618 -26.93 -41.43 20.01
CA TYR A 618 -26.96 -40.42 21.06
C TYR A 618 -27.35 -41.02 22.40
N SER A 619 -27.06 -40.27 23.47
CA SER A 619 -27.34 -40.64 24.86
C SER A 619 -27.55 -39.37 25.68
N VAL A 620 -28.48 -39.39 26.63
CA VAL A 620 -28.64 -38.32 27.63
C VAL A 620 -29.23 -38.87 28.93
N ASP A 621 -28.71 -38.43 30.07
CA ASP A 621 -29.28 -38.77 31.37
C ASP A 621 -30.45 -37.83 31.69
N VAL A 622 -31.55 -38.40 32.19
CA VAL A 622 -32.65 -37.62 32.75
C VAL A 622 -32.15 -36.84 33.97
N THR A 623 -32.32 -35.52 33.98
CA THR A 623 -31.68 -34.65 35.00
C THR A 623 -32.51 -34.45 36.26
N ASN A 624 -33.84 -34.41 36.15
CA ASN A 624 -34.73 -34.39 37.31
C ASN A 624 -35.31 -35.79 37.53
N PRO A 625 -35.24 -36.35 38.77
CA PRO A 625 -35.83 -37.64 39.09
C PRO A 625 -37.30 -37.73 38.65
N LEU A 626 -37.62 -38.78 37.89
CA LEU A 626 -38.98 -39.11 37.47
C LEU A 626 -39.77 -39.68 38.65
N ALA A 627 -41.10 -39.45 38.63
CA ALA A 627 -42.01 -40.13 39.54
C ALA A 627 -42.15 -41.63 39.21
N GLU A 628 -42.49 -42.41 40.23
CA GLU A 628 -42.80 -43.85 40.13
C GLU A 628 -43.84 -44.15 39.03
N GLY A 629 -43.58 -45.17 38.21
CA GLY A 629 -44.43 -45.63 37.13
C GLY A 629 -43.94 -45.25 35.73
N GLY A 630 -44.84 -45.42 34.76
CA GLY A 630 -44.55 -45.24 33.33
C GLY A 630 -44.26 -43.79 32.94
N TYR A 631 -43.28 -43.61 32.05
CA TYR A 631 -42.90 -42.33 31.46
C TYR A 631 -42.73 -42.45 29.94
N THR A 632 -42.80 -41.32 29.23
CA THR A 632 -42.66 -41.25 27.75
C THR A 632 -41.49 -40.35 27.39
N ALA A 633 -40.66 -40.76 26.44
CA ALA A 633 -39.58 -39.97 25.86
C ALA A 633 -39.85 -39.69 24.37
N VAL A 634 -39.95 -38.41 24.00
CA VAL A 634 -40.10 -37.96 22.61
C VAL A 634 -38.80 -37.28 22.18
N ALA A 635 -38.09 -37.84 21.20
CA ALA A 635 -36.86 -37.28 20.66
C ALA A 635 -37.08 -36.64 19.29
N THR A 636 -36.53 -35.44 19.10
CA THR A 636 -36.61 -34.66 17.86
C THR A 636 -35.23 -34.19 17.43
N VAL A 637 -34.95 -34.20 16.13
CA VAL A 637 -33.72 -33.69 15.54
C VAL A 637 -34.03 -32.96 14.24
N THR A 638 -33.37 -31.82 14.03
CA THR A 638 -33.55 -30.98 12.85
C THR A 638 -32.26 -30.96 12.04
N ASP A 639 -32.36 -31.07 10.73
CA ASP A 639 -31.23 -30.97 9.80
C ASP A 639 -30.84 -29.50 9.51
N PRO A 640 -29.77 -29.23 8.73
CA PRO A 640 -29.40 -27.86 8.36
C PRO A 640 -30.43 -27.09 7.53
N ALA A 641 -31.31 -27.79 6.80
CA ALA A 641 -32.39 -27.22 5.98
C ALA A 641 -33.69 -27.03 6.77
N GLY A 642 -33.68 -27.25 8.09
CA GLY A 642 -34.84 -27.05 8.95
C GLY A 642 -35.87 -28.20 8.93
N ASN A 643 -35.66 -29.29 8.19
CA ASN A 643 -36.58 -30.42 8.25
C ASN A 643 -36.36 -31.21 9.55
N THR A 644 -37.45 -31.63 10.21
CA THR A 644 -37.40 -32.25 11.55
C THR A 644 -37.89 -33.70 11.55
N GLY A 645 -37.06 -34.60 12.11
CA GLY A 645 -37.43 -35.96 12.45
C GLY A 645 -37.89 -36.09 13.91
N GLU A 646 -38.83 -37.01 14.18
CA GLU A 646 -39.39 -37.28 15.51
C GLU A 646 -39.50 -38.81 15.76
N ALA A 647 -39.19 -39.24 16.98
CA ALA A 647 -39.43 -40.59 17.48
C ALA A 647 -39.96 -40.56 18.93
N THR A 648 -40.69 -41.58 19.34
CA THR A 648 -41.27 -41.69 20.69
C THR A 648 -41.17 -43.12 21.21
N ASP A 649 -40.81 -43.25 22.48
CA ASP A 649 -40.77 -44.53 23.21
C ASP A 649 -41.23 -44.34 24.67
N ASN A 650 -41.53 -45.44 25.38
CA ASN A 650 -41.97 -45.43 26.77
C ASN A 650 -41.11 -46.33 27.65
N GLY A 651 -40.82 -45.88 28.88
CA GLY A 651 -40.18 -46.69 29.92
C GLY A 651 -40.99 -46.68 31.22
N ASN A 652 -40.45 -47.32 32.27
CA ASN A 652 -41.08 -47.44 33.58
C ASN A 652 -40.05 -47.32 34.70
N VAL A 653 -40.31 -46.47 35.70
CA VAL A 653 -39.53 -46.41 36.93
C VAL A 653 -40.24 -47.20 38.02
N ASP A 654 -39.54 -48.14 38.65
CA ASP A 654 -40.05 -48.96 39.76
C ASP A 654 -39.01 -49.01 40.90
N ASN A 655 -39.31 -48.30 41.99
CA ASN A 655 -38.55 -48.35 43.24
C ASN A 655 -39.29 -49.08 44.39
N THR A 656 -40.37 -49.80 44.08
CA THR A 656 -41.27 -50.38 45.08
C THR A 656 -40.89 -51.84 45.38
N ALA A 657 -40.06 -52.04 46.42
CA ALA A 657 -39.71 -53.38 46.88
C ALA A 657 -40.94 -54.25 47.23
N PRO A 658 -40.98 -55.52 46.80
CA PRO A 658 -42.07 -56.44 47.12
C PRO A 658 -42.17 -56.65 48.63
N ASN A 659 -43.39 -56.68 49.16
CA ASN A 659 -43.65 -57.02 50.54
C ASN A 659 -43.58 -58.54 50.73
N ILE A 660 -42.97 -59.02 51.81
CA ILE A 660 -42.83 -60.44 52.12
C ILE A 660 -43.01 -60.70 53.62
N THR A 661 -43.54 -61.87 53.97
CA THR A 661 -43.63 -62.40 55.34
C THR A 661 -43.03 -63.79 55.37
N VAL A 662 -42.47 -64.20 56.51
CA VAL A 662 -41.98 -65.56 56.78
C VAL A 662 -42.52 -66.00 58.15
N ASP A 663 -42.74 -67.31 58.32
CA ASP A 663 -43.37 -67.94 59.48
C ASP A 663 -42.66 -69.27 59.78
N VAL A 664 -42.17 -69.41 61.01
CA VAL A 664 -41.40 -70.55 61.54
C VAL A 664 -42.15 -71.17 62.72
N PRO A 665 -42.20 -72.52 62.86
CA PRO A 665 -42.87 -73.13 64.01
C PRO A 665 -42.28 -72.72 65.38
N ASP A 666 -43.10 -72.10 66.23
CA ASP A 666 -42.78 -71.66 67.61
C ASP A 666 -42.07 -72.75 68.44
N ALA A 667 -42.58 -73.98 68.40
CA ALA A 667 -42.04 -75.13 69.11
C ALA A 667 -42.36 -76.41 68.30
N THR A 668 -41.34 -77.17 67.91
CA THR A 668 -41.49 -78.39 67.11
C THR A 668 -40.43 -79.43 67.48
N ASN A 669 -40.78 -80.71 67.41
CA ASN A 669 -39.83 -81.81 67.48
C ASN A 669 -39.37 -82.34 66.11
N ASP A 670 -39.74 -81.65 65.03
CA ASP A 670 -39.21 -81.88 63.70
C ASP A 670 -37.90 -81.12 63.52
N THR A 671 -36.79 -81.85 63.29
CA THR A 671 -35.48 -81.26 62.96
C THR A 671 -35.41 -80.70 61.54
N THR A 672 -36.44 -80.89 60.74
CA THR A 672 -36.57 -80.46 59.33
C THR A 672 -37.88 -79.69 59.11
N PRO A 673 -38.15 -78.62 59.89
CA PRO A 673 -39.45 -77.96 59.90
C PRO A 673 -39.82 -77.34 58.54
N THR A 674 -41.11 -77.32 58.23
CA THR A 674 -41.65 -76.56 57.11
C THR A 674 -41.70 -75.08 57.47
N ILE A 675 -41.10 -74.24 56.62
CA ILE A 675 -41.20 -72.78 56.67
C ILE A 675 -42.31 -72.34 55.72
N THR A 676 -43.12 -71.34 56.11
CA THR A 676 -44.16 -70.76 55.25
C THR A 676 -44.06 -69.25 55.16
N GLY A 677 -44.86 -68.63 54.28
CA GLY A 677 -44.92 -67.17 54.17
C GLY A 677 -45.80 -66.69 53.01
N THR A 678 -45.83 -65.36 52.83
CA THR A 678 -46.58 -64.69 51.76
C THR A 678 -45.78 -63.57 51.14
N THR A 679 -46.06 -63.20 49.89
CA THR A 679 -45.53 -62.01 49.22
C THR A 679 -46.46 -61.52 48.12
N ASP A 680 -46.36 -60.23 47.76
CA ASP A 680 -47.03 -59.63 46.60
C ASP A 680 -46.21 -59.69 45.30
N ALA A 681 -44.97 -60.21 45.34
CA ALA A 681 -44.16 -60.47 44.16
C ALA A 681 -44.91 -61.42 43.17
N PRO A 682 -44.70 -61.28 41.85
CA PRO A 682 -45.42 -62.07 40.86
C PRO A 682 -45.31 -63.61 41.06
N PRO A 683 -46.37 -64.39 40.75
CA PRO A 683 -46.31 -65.85 40.79
C PRO A 683 -45.16 -66.41 39.94
N GLY A 684 -44.36 -67.30 40.53
CA GLY A 684 -43.14 -67.83 39.93
C GLY A 684 -41.86 -67.06 40.27
N SER A 685 -41.93 -65.88 40.90
CA SER A 685 -40.75 -65.20 41.45
C SER A 685 -40.02 -66.11 42.43
N THR A 686 -38.68 -66.05 42.42
CA THR A 686 -37.84 -66.91 43.27
C THR A 686 -37.62 -66.28 44.64
N ILE A 687 -37.87 -67.06 45.68
CA ILE A 687 -37.67 -66.68 47.09
C ILE A 687 -36.45 -67.43 47.60
N THR A 688 -35.54 -66.72 48.26
CA THR A 688 -34.37 -67.30 48.94
C THR A 688 -34.58 -67.23 50.44
N ILE A 689 -34.50 -68.37 51.14
CA ILE A 689 -34.66 -68.44 52.59
C ILE A 689 -33.35 -68.91 53.19
N VAL A 690 -32.76 -68.15 54.11
CA VAL A 690 -31.63 -68.56 54.93
C VAL A 690 -32.16 -68.99 56.30
N VAL A 691 -31.91 -70.24 56.68
CA VAL A 691 -32.27 -70.77 57.99
C VAL A 691 -31.00 -70.98 58.81
N THR A 692 -30.93 -70.34 59.98
CA THR A 692 -29.80 -70.38 60.91
C THR A 692 -30.21 -71.16 62.16
N ASP A 693 -29.44 -72.17 62.54
CA ASP A 693 -29.72 -72.99 63.73
C ASP A 693 -29.08 -72.47 65.02
N SER A 694 -29.37 -73.14 66.14
CA SER A 694 -28.88 -72.80 67.48
C SER A 694 -27.36 -72.84 67.64
N THR A 695 -26.65 -73.49 66.71
CA THR A 695 -25.18 -73.52 66.66
C THR A 695 -24.58 -72.41 65.78
N GLY A 696 -25.44 -71.63 65.11
CA GLY A 696 -25.06 -70.65 64.08
C GLY A 696 -24.76 -71.29 62.72
N THR A 697 -25.22 -72.52 62.46
CA THR A 697 -25.08 -73.15 61.16
C THR A 697 -26.20 -72.68 60.23
N GLU A 698 -25.83 -72.12 59.08
CA GLU A 698 -26.76 -71.61 58.07
C GLU A 698 -26.99 -72.62 56.94
N GLN A 699 -28.22 -72.70 56.44
CA GLN A 699 -28.53 -73.33 55.16
C GLN A 699 -29.44 -72.43 54.30
N THR A 700 -29.14 -72.35 53.01
CA THR A 700 -29.93 -71.60 52.04
C THR A 700 -30.88 -72.53 51.28
N LEU A 701 -32.16 -72.19 51.31
CA LEU A 701 -33.26 -72.86 50.63
C LEU A 701 -33.81 -71.93 49.54
N THR A 702 -34.40 -72.49 48.50
CA THR A 702 -35.10 -71.70 47.47
C THR A 702 -36.45 -72.31 47.15
N THR A 703 -37.44 -71.46 46.89
CA THR A 703 -38.80 -71.83 46.47
C THR A 703 -39.36 -70.74 45.57
N THR A 704 -40.60 -70.87 45.10
CA THR A 704 -41.25 -69.89 44.22
C THR A 704 -42.58 -69.41 44.79
N VAL A 705 -42.96 -68.17 44.49
CA VAL A 705 -44.28 -67.62 44.84
C VAL A 705 -45.39 -68.41 44.12
N ASN A 706 -46.38 -68.89 44.88
CA ASN A 706 -47.57 -69.57 44.35
C ASN A 706 -48.56 -68.56 43.70
N PRO A 707 -49.50 -69.02 42.86
CA PRO A 707 -50.53 -68.15 42.25
C PRO A 707 -51.45 -67.41 43.23
N ASP A 708 -51.44 -67.75 44.51
CA ASP A 708 -52.19 -67.09 45.60
C ASP A 708 -51.32 -66.18 46.49
N GLY A 709 -50.05 -65.96 46.12
CA GLY A 709 -49.10 -65.15 46.89
C GLY A 709 -48.45 -65.89 48.06
N THR A 710 -48.77 -67.17 48.30
CA THR A 710 -48.12 -67.96 49.36
C THR A 710 -46.79 -68.56 48.91
N TYR A 711 -45.98 -69.00 49.87
CA TYR A 711 -44.89 -69.93 49.60
C TYR A 711 -44.66 -70.88 50.78
N THR A 712 -43.98 -71.99 50.50
CA THR A 712 -43.55 -72.95 51.51
C THR A 712 -42.27 -73.64 51.07
N VAL A 713 -41.44 -74.03 52.04
CA VAL A 713 -40.22 -74.82 51.82
C VAL A 713 -39.89 -75.64 53.06
N ASP A 714 -39.55 -76.91 52.87
CA ASP A 714 -39.07 -77.77 53.95
C ASP A 714 -37.57 -77.55 54.20
N VAL A 715 -37.16 -77.49 55.46
CA VAL A 715 -35.74 -77.43 55.85
C VAL A 715 -35.05 -78.75 55.45
N THR A 716 -34.12 -78.67 54.49
CA THR A 716 -33.56 -79.88 53.84
C THR A 716 -32.53 -80.65 54.68
N ASN A 717 -31.72 -79.95 55.49
CA ASN A 717 -30.76 -80.58 56.39
C ASN A 717 -31.25 -80.42 57.84
N PRO A 718 -31.22 -81.50 58.66
CA PRO A 718 -31.58 -81.41 60.07
C PRO A 718 -30.83 -80.30 60.81
N VAL A 719 -31.58 -79.39 61.44
CA VAL A 719 -31.03 -78.33 62.30
C VAL A 719 -30.79 -78.82 63.73
N ALA A 720 -29.87 -78.17 64.44
CA ALA A 720 -29.62 -78.46 65.84
C ALA A 720 -30.79 -78.06 66.76
N GLU A 721 -30.91 -78.76 67.90
CA GLU A 721 -31.85 -78.46 68.98
C GLU A 721 -31.60 -77.05 69.57
N GLY A 722 -32.68 -76.31 69.82
CA GLY A 722 -32.68 -74.94 70.31
C GLY A 722 -33.35 -73.95 69.35
N PRO A 723 -33.11 -72.63 69.54
CA PRO A 723 -33.71 -71.60 68.69
C PRO A 723 -33.20 -71.67 67.26
N ILE A 724 -34.07 -71.36 66.31
CA ILE A 724 -33.78 -71.25 64.88
C ILE A 724 -34.34 -69.92 64.35
N THR A 725 -33.69 -69.35 63.35
CA THR A 725 -34.14 -68.11 62.68
C THR A 725 -34.24 -68.36 61.18
N ALA A 726 -35.31 -67.91 60.53
CA ALA A 726 -35.45 -67.94 59.08
C ALA A 726 -35.56 -66.52 58.51
N THR A 727 -34.72 -66.17 57.55
CA THR A 727 -34.79 -64.92 56.78
C THR A 727 -35.13 -65.22 55.33
N ALA A 728 -36.29 -64.76 54.87
CA ALA A 728 -36.76 -64.90 53.49
C ALA A 728 -36.56 -63.59 52.71
N THR A 729 -36.13 -63.71 51.46
CA THR A 729 -35.91 -62.59 50.54
C THR A 729 -36.48 -62.88 49.16
N VAL A 730 -37.00 -61.85 48.49
CA VAL A 730 -37.53 -61.92 47.12
C VAL A 730 -37.23 -60.63 46.39
N THR A 731 -36.90 -60.72 45.10
CA THR A 731 -36.52 -59.59 44.24
C THR A 731 -37.46 -59.52 43.04
N ASP A 732 -37.87 -58.31 42.66
CA ASP A 732 -38.74 -58.04 41.50
C ASP A 732 -37.93 -57.90 40.18
N PRO A 733 -38.58 -57.62 39.02
CA PRO A 733 -37.87 -57.42 37.75
C PRO A 733 -36.94 -56.20 37.72
N ALA A 734 -37.32 -55.10 38.39
CA ALA A 734 -36.52 -53.88 38.48
C ALA A 734 -35.31 -54.01 39.42
N GLY A 735 -35.31 -55.03 40.27
CA GLY A 735 -34.25 -55.39 41.20
C GLY A 735 -34.48 -54.93 42.64
N ASN A 736 -35.65 -54.38 42.98
CA ASN A 736 -35.98 -54.05 44.36
C ASN A 736 -36.15 -55.35 45.15
N THR A 737 -35.68 -55.38 46.40
CA THR A 737 -35.64 -56.62 47.21
C THR A 737 -36.40 -56.47 48.53
N GLY A 738 -37.42 -57.29 48.70
CA GLY A 738 -38.14 -57.48 49.96
C GLY A 738 -37.44 -58.48 50.87
N THR A 739 -37.48 -58.25 52.18
CA THR A 739 -36.87 -59.13 53.20
C THR A 739 -37.74 -59.26 54.45
N ALA A 740 -37.92 -60.47 54.97
CA ALA A 740 -38.57 -60.75 56.25
C ALA A 740 -37.78 -61.77 57.07
N THR A 741 -37.89 -61.69 58.40
CA THR A 741 -37.23 -62.61 59.34
C THR A 741 -38.21 -63.01 60.43
N ASP A 742 -38.16 -64.28 60.83
CA ASP A 742 -38.94 -64.83 61.94
C ASP A 742 -38.14 -65.91 62.71
N ASP A 743 -38.48 -66.12 63.98
CA ASP A 743 -37.77 -66.97 64.94
C ASP A 743 -38.66 -68.11 65.43
N GLY A 744 -38.13 -69.34 65.51
CA GLY A 744 -38.80 -70.52 66.08
C GLY A 744 -37.87 -71.34 66.97
N ASN A 745 -38.31 -72.53 67.41
CA ASN A 745 -37.49 -73.39 68.26
C ASN A 745 -37.71 -74.89 67.97
N VAL A 746 -36.61 -75.62 67.76
CA VAL A 746 -36.61 -77.08 67.63
C VAL A 746 -36.26 -77.70 68.98
N ASP A 747 -37.16 -78.50 69.55
CA ASP A 747 -36.98 -79.22 70.81
C ASP A 747 -37.29 -80.71 70.58
N ILE A 748 -36.26 -81.54 70.74
CA ILE A 748 -36.32 -83.00 70.55
C ILE A 748 -36.11 -83.77 71.86
N THR A 749 -36.01 -83.07 73.00
CA THR A 749 -35.69 -83.68 74.29
C THR A 749 -36.96 -84.03 75.05
N ALA A 750 -37.35 -85.30 74.97
CA ALA A 750 -38.43 -85.85 75.79
C ALA A 750 -38.18 -85.61 77.30
N PRO A 751 -39.18 -85.12 78.07
CA PRO A 751 -39.02 -84.93 79.50
C PRO A 751 -38.65 -86.23 80.21
N ASN A 752 -37.73 -86.14 81.16
CA ASN A 752 -37.43 -87.24 82.04
C ASN A 752 -38.56 -87.43 83.06
N ILE A 753 -38.92 -88.69 83.31
CA ILE A 753 -39.98 -89.06 84.24
C ILE A 753 -39.56 -90.33 85.00
N THR A 754 -39.92 -90.39 86.28
CA THR A 754 -39.83 -91.58 87.13
C THR A 754 -41.22 -91.94 87.65
N VAL A 755 -41.42 -93.21 87.99
CA VAL A 755 -42.63 -93.70 88.67
C VAL A 755 -42.20 -94.70 89.74
N ASP A 756 -42.89 -94.69 90.87
CA ASP A 756 -42.63 -95.52 92.06
C ASP A 756 -43.96 -96.12 92.51
N ALA A 757 -44.04 -97.45 92.44
CA ALA A 757 -45.22 -98.26 92.73
C ALA A 757 -45.02 -99.06 94.04
N PRO A 758 -45.84 -98.85 95.09
CA PRO A 758 -45.66 -99.53 96.37
C PRO A 758 -45.61 -101.07 96.30
N ASP A 759 -44.51 -101.61 96.81
CA ASP A 759 -44.20 -103.04 96.95
C ASP A 759 -44.80 -103.66 98.23
N ASN A 760 -45.36 -104.87 98.14
CA ASN A 760 -45.94 -105.66 99.24
C ASN A 760 -46.90 -104.85 100.14
N THR A 761 -47.82 -104.11 99.52
CA THR A 761 -48.80 -103.27 100.23
C THR A 761 -50.07 -104.04 100.57
N GLN A 762 -50.60 -103.82 101.78
CA GLN A 762 -51.91 -104.32 102.22
C GLN A 762 -53.05 -103.37 101.78
N ASP A 763 -52.72 -102.26 101.12
CA ASP A 763 -53.67 -101.32 100.55
C ASP A 763 -53.95 -101.69 99.08
N THR A 764 -55.19 -102.08 98.79
CA THR A 764 -55.65 -102.40 97.43
C THR A 764 -55.77 -101.17 96.52
N THR A 765 -55.65 -99.96 97.07
CA THR A 765 -55.77 -98.67 96.38
C THR A 765 -54.52 -97.80 96.60
N PRO A 766 -53.32 -98.29 96.24
CA PRO A 766 -52.06 -97.61 96.58
C PRO A 766 -51.91 -96.25 95.90
N THR A 767 -51.21 -95.33 96.55
CA THR A 767 -50.73 -94.10 95.92
C THR A 767 -49.52 -94.42 95.04
N ILE A 768 -49.62 -94.18 93.73
CA ILE A 768 -48.48 -94.18 92.82
C ILE A 768 -47.81 -92.82 92.91
N THR A 769 -46.49 -92.77 93.05
CA THR A 769 -45.73 -91.51 93.08
C THR A 769 -44.67 -91.47 91.98
N GLY A 770 -44.00 -90.34 91.84
CA GLY A 770 -42.89 -90.18 90.90
C GLY A 770 -42.43 -88.75 90.79
N SER A 771 -41.55 -88.49 89.82
CA SER A 771 -41.06 -87.15 89.48
C SER A 771 -40.97 -86.95 87.98
N SER A 772 -41.02 -85.70 87.52
CA SER A 772 -40.71 -85.32 86.14
C SER A 772 -40.04 -83.95 86.09
N ASP A 773 -39.19 -83.72 85.09
CA ASP A 773 -38.63 -82.40 84.78
C ASP A 773 -39.49 -81.59 83.79
N ALA A 774 -40.59 -82.16 83.29
CA ALA A 774 -41.61 -81.43 82.54
C ALA A 774 -42.15 -80.25 83.36
N THR A 775 -42.55 -79.18 82.68
CA THR A 775 -42.97 -77.92 83.31
C THR A 775 -44.09 -78.15 84.36
N PRO A 776 -44.04 -77.56 85.57
CA PRO A 776 -45.11 -77.71 86.55
C PRO A 776 -46.50 -77.40 85.97
N GLY A 777 -47.47 -78.25 86.27
CA GLY A 777 -48.80 -78.28 85.63
C GLY A 777 -48.91 -79.20 84.40
N SER A 778 -47.79 -79.72 83.87
CA SER A 778 -47.82 -80.75 82.80
C SER A 778 -48.59 -81.97 83.25
N THR A 779 -49.42 -82.53 82.38
CA THR A 779 -50.27 -83.69 82.70
C THR A 779 -49.48 -84.99 82.63
N ILE A 780 -49.45 -85.73 83.74
CA ILE A 780 -48.96 -87.10 83.81
C ILE A 780 -50.13 -88.05 83.59
N THR A 781 -49.98 -88.99 82.66
CA THR A 781 -50.91 -90.11 82.47
C THR A 781 -50.24 -91.39 82.97
N ILE A 782 -50.84 -92.05 83.98
CA ILE A 782 -50.39 -93.33 84.53
C ILE A 782 -51.39 -94.43 84.17
N ILE A 783 -50.92 -95.50 83.54
CA ILE A 783 -51.71 -96.73 83.33
C ILE A 783 -51.26 -97.76 84.36
N VAL A 784 -52.19 -98.19 85.22
CA VAL A 784 -51.95 -99.23 86.24
C VAL A 784 -52.63 -100.52 85.80
N THR A 785 -51.86 -101.61 85.72
CA THR A 785 -52.30 -102.94 85.27
C THR A 785 -52.20 -103.93 86.43
N ASP A 786 -53.30 -104.55 86.85
CA ASP A 786 -53.31 -105.49 87.98
C ASP A 786 -52.87 -106.93 87.61
N SER A 787 -52.77 -107.80 88.63
CA SER A 787 -52.33 -109.19 88.49
C SER A 787 -53.23 -110.07 87.60
N THR A 788 -54.47 -109.62 87.33
CA THR A 788 -55.41 -110.28 86.42
C THR A 788 -55.34 -109.74 84.98
N GLY A 789 -54.55 -108.68 84.77
CA GLY A 789 -54.44 -107.95 83.51
C GLY A 789 -55.52 -106.87 83.32
N ALA A 790 -56.18 -106.42 84.39
CA ALA A 790 -57.12 -105.31 84.32
C ALA A 790 -56.38 -103.97 84.40
N GLU A 791 -56.60 -103.10 83.40
CA GLU A 791 -55.99 -101.77 83.33
C GLU A 791 -56.92 -100.67 83.87
N GLN A 792 -56.36 -99.67 84.53
CA GLN A 792 -57.00 -98.38 84.79
C GLN A 792 -56.06 -97.22 84.46
N THR A 793 -56.60 -96.17 83.84
CA THR A 793 -55.85 -94.94 83.54
C THR A 793 -56.14 -93.88 84.60
N LEU A 794 -55.07 -93.35 85.18
CA LEU A 794 -55.06 -92.28 86.16
C LEU A 794 -54.37 -91.06 85.56
N THR A 795 -54.80 -89.86 85.95
CA THR A 795 -54.18 -88.61 85.50
C THR A 795 -53.90 -87.70 86.69
N THR A 796 -52.71 -87.10 86.71
CA THR A 796 -52.30 -86.10 87.70
C THR A 796 -51.42 -85.06 87.01
N THR A 797 -50.86 -84.11 87.74
CA THR A 797 -49.98 -83.06 87.19
C THR A 797 -48.64 -83.03 87.90
N VAL A 798 -47.59 -82.58 87.22
CA VAL A 798 -46.30 -82.25 87.85
C VAL A 798 -46.50 -81.08 88.83
N ASN A 799 -46.10 -81.26 90.08
CA ASN A 799 -46.13 -80.24 91.12
C ASN A 799 -45.00 -79.20 90.92
N GLU A 800 -45.05 -78.08 91.65
CA GLU A 800 -43.99 -77.06 91.63
C GLU A 800 -42.59 -77.58 92.03
N ASP A 801 -42.52 -78.69 92.78
CA ASP A 801 -41.28 -79.35 93.21
C ASP A 801 -40.82 -80.48 92.26
N GLY A 802 -41.50 -80.66 91.12
CA GLY A 802 -41.21 -81.71 90.14
C GLY A 802 -41.74 -83.09 90.52
N THR A 803 -42.41 -83.25 91.67
CA THR A 803 -43.04 -84.54 92.05
C THR A 803 -44.43 -84.69 91.43
N TYR A 804 -44.96 -85.91 91.44
CA TYR A 804 -46.39 -86.15 91.29
C TYR A 804 -46.84 -87.34 92.15
N ALA A 805 -48.13 -87.38 92.46
CA ALA A 805 -48.78 -88.50 93.12
C ALA A 805 -50.22 -88.68 92.60
N VAL A 806 -50.72 -89.90 92.59
CA VAL A 806 -52.13 -90.22 92.34
C VAL A 806 -52.53 -91.51 93.05
N ASP A 807 -53.71 -91.51 93.67
CA ASP A 807 -54.26 -92.71 94.28
C ASP A 807 -54.91 -93.60 93.22
N VAL A 808 -54.66 -94.91 93.31
CA VAL A 808 -55.37 -95.92 92.52
C VAL A 808 -56.85 -95.92 92.91
N THR A 809 -57.73 -95.61 91.96
CA THR A 809 -59.15 -95.35 92.26
C THR A 809 -60.02 -96.62 92.28
N THR A 810 -59.63 -97.66 91.56
CA THR A 810 -60.29 -98.97 91.56
C THR A 810 -59.38 -99.98 92.26
N PRO A 811 -59.85 -100.69 93.31
CA PRO A 811 -59.04 -101.68 94.02
C PRO A 811 -58.40 -102.71 93.08
N LEU A 812 -57.08 -102.90 93.21
CA LEU A 812 -56.30 -103.89 92.47
C LEU A 812 -56.56 -105.29 93.02
N ALA A 813 -56.46 -106.29 92.15
CA ALA A 813 -56.42 -107.68 92.57
C ALA A 813 -55.10 -108.02 93.30
N GLU A 814 -55.17 -108.97 94.23
CA GLU A 814 -54.04 -109.59 94.93
C GLU A 814 -52.92 -110.03 93.95
N GLY A 815 -51.67 -109.67 94.26
CA GLY A 815 -50.48 -110.00 93.47
C GLY A 815 -49.79 -108.79 92.82
N ASP A 816 -48.90 -109.09 91.87
CA ASP A 816 -48.07 -108.09 91.19
C ASP A 816 -48.90 -107.18 90.28
N TYR A 817 -48.58 -105.89 90.25
CA TYR A 817 -49.17 -104.90 89.35
C TYR A 817 -48.08 -104.01 88.73
N THR A 818 -48.37 -103.41 87.57
CA THR A 818 -47.42 -102.53 86.85
C THR A 818 -48.01 -101.14 86.68
N ALA A 819 -47.25 -100.10 87.03
CA ALA A 819 -47.60 -98.70 86.80
C ALA A 819 -46.71 -98.11 85.69
N VAL A 820 -47.34 -97.58 84.63
CA VAL A 820 -46.67 -96.98 83.47
C VAL A 820 -47.02 -95.50 83.41
N ALA A 821 -46.10 -94.60 83.75
CA ALA A 821 -46.31 -93.16 83.70
C ALA A 821 -45.76 -92.55 82.40
N THR A 822 -46.46 -91.54 81.87
CA THR A 822 -46.09 -90.80 80.67
C THR A 822 -46.39 -89.31 80.81
N VAL A 823 -45.58 -88.48 80.16
CA VAL A 823 -45.72 -87.01 80.10
C VAL A 823 -45.30 -86.52 78.71
N THR A 824 -45.83 -85.40 78.23
CA THR A 824 -45.45 -84.83 76.92
C THR A 824 -45.24 -83.33 77.06
N ASP A 825 -44.20 -82.81 76.41
CA ASP A 825 -43.86 -81.38 76.39
C ASP A 825 -44.64 -80.57 75.32
N PRO A 826 -44.45 -79.24 75.21
CA PRO A 826 -45.10 -78.43 74.18
C PRO A 826 -44.66 -78.73 72.74
N ALA A 827 -43.47 -79.29 72.51
CA ALA A 827 -42.95 -79.63 71.19
C ALA A 827 -43.44 -81.02 70.70
N GLY A 828 -44.03 -81.81 71.59
CA GLY A 828 -44.64 -83.12 71.31
C GLY A 828 -43.78 -84.32 71.69
N ASN A 829 -42.67 -84.15 72.43
CA ASN A 829 -41.85 -85.28 72.88
C ASN A 829 -42.41 -85.93 74.14
N THR A 830 -42.49 -87.26 74.15
CA THR A 830 -43.11 -88.02 75.25
C THR A 830 -42.09 -88.75 76.12
N GLY A 831 -42.00 -88.36 77.39
CA GLY A 831 -41.30 -89.11 78.44
C GLY A 831 -42.11 -90.32 78.92
N LYS A 832 -41.44 -91.42 79.28
CA LYS A 832 -42.09 -92.64 79.80
C LYS A 832 -41.28 -93.33 80.91
N ALA A 833 -41.95 -93.65 82.01
CA ALA A 833 -41.45 -94.48 83.11
C ALA A 833 -42.31 -95.74 83.29
N THR A 834 -41.76 -96.78 83.93
CA THR A 834 -42.51 -97.99 84.29
C THR A 834 -41.90 -98.60 85.53
N ASP A 835 -42.76 -98.98 86.48
CA ASP A 835 -42.38 -99.67 87.71
C ASP A 835 -43.42 -100.74 88.07
N ASN A 836 -43.06 -101.69 88.94
CA ASN A 836 -43.96 -102.73 89.43
C ASN A 836 -44.10 -102.62 90.94
N GLY A 837 -45.32 -102.84 91.44
CA GLY A 837 -45.59 -103.07 92.85
C GLY A 837 -46.31 -104.39 93.07
N ASN A 838 -46.69 -104.65 94.32
CA ASN A 838 -47.40 -105.88 94.69
C ASN A 838 -48.42 -105.60 95.81
N VAL A 839 -49.61 -106.19 95.70
CA VAL A 839 -50.67 -106.17 96.72
C VAL A 839 -50.74 -107.54 97.42
N ASP A 840 -50.62 -107.57 98.74
CA ASP A 840 -50.63 -108.76 99.63
C ASP A 840 -51.61 -108.47 100.80
N THR A 841 -52.76 -109.16 100.89
CA THR A 841 -53.92 -108.76 101.73
C THR A 841 -54.40 -109.71 102.84
#